data_AF-A0A1H8MC19-F1
#
_entry.id   AF-A0A1H8MC19-F1
#
_cell.length_a   1.000
_cell.length_b   1.000
_cell.length_c   1.000
_cell.angle_alpha   90.00
_cell.angle_beta   90.00
_cell.angle_gamma   90.00
#
_symmetry.space_group_name_H-M   'P 1'
#
loop_
_entity.id
_entity.type
_entity.pdbx_description
1 polymer ?
#
loop_
_entity_poly.entity_id
_entity_poly.type
_entity_poly.pdbx_seq_one_letter_code
_entity_poly.pdbx_strand_id
1 'polypeptide(L)'
;MPKEPSITNLNASLTKYDTVKVIPIVLNNEISAYLNREKPIDPPTLYHFLGMNSLDDQLPSFWKEIYNYPDQLGLFALVASITTHANTIELFADKSSLGNMSGLLDIDKDKQLTNLRGMLVESGAADKVFRRKSQVPYDLSLLFTSGEVGKLTKQLFINRLERIGHSKEEADDNFLDLSERYKFNKLLSLSMAQYEQWVNGTGISNSLYELEKNGITFEKYGRIKALKVKQWLDSWEHVPNFNTKNRKKPGKYFFQFNIPALLLKRIYSVHSRNSSVARNDEQFSQRKHSEDRSNEIREYVTGGFPWSTITSQQKDTETYRNLQMPGWLPTSIIANILGAESVRRQNVIEADSTIQIIDIDENFAELVLPKRIWSENWTPIVSPIEIIDGQHRIKAFDHVLDLQGDFEFPVVAFYDLDFTWQAYLFYTINIKPKRINTSLAYDLMPLLRIQDWLEQDLNGPDVYKKVRAQELTELLWKSPVSPWFNRINMLGNTGDNSGGPVSQNAFINSLTTSFVKKWDGKLGGLFGGEMNAGEQDIIQWDKETQAAYLITIWKSINSAVGKSNAEWVTDLKKRPTESQLANPSDLSFAFTHPLSFFTTDQGIRPILFLFNDLSFVAYDFLKLNKFYVSIDTEKFTTDEAIEKIVNSFRSEKVIHDFLNALSEEIVEKFDWRTPSAFDSQIPEEDRKRQNQNQFRGSGGYREMRMQLLRILSQSTKQIHSNEDVRQLSEIAMNVQSKLGL
;
A
#
# COMPACT_ATOMS: atom_id res chain seq x y z
N MET A 1 59.95 5.65 19.75
CA MET A 1 59.16 6.87 19.46
C MET A 1 57.72 6.43 19.29
N PRO A 2 56.73 7.06 19.95
CA PRO A 2 55.33 6.81 19.63
C PRO A 2 55.14 7.07 18.14
N LYS A 3 54.42 6.17 17.46
CA LYS A 3 54.14 6.28 16.03
C LYS A 3 53.29 7.54 15.85
N GLU A 4 53.72 8.48 15.01
CA GLU A 4 52.93 9.70 14.77
C GLU A 4 51.52 9.34 14.26
N PRO A 5 50.47 10.07 14.69
CA PRO A 5 49.13 9.85 14.20
C PRO A 5 49.06 9.94 12.67
N SER A 6 48.48 8.94 12.02
CA SER A 6 48.42 8.86 10.56
C SER A 6 47.10 8.32 10.07
N ILE A 7 46.41 9.09 9.23
CA ILE A 7 45.12 8.71 8.63
C ILE A 7 45.20 7.40 7.83
N THR A 8 46.39 7.07 7.30
CA THR A 8 46.66 5.82 6.57
C THR A 8 46.57 4.56 7.43
N ASN A 9 46.49 4.68 8.76
CA ASN A 9 46.19 3.58 9.66
C ASN A 9 44.73 3.11 9.53
N LEU A 10 43.84 3.92 8.93
CA LEU A 10 42.53 3.47 8.44
C LEU A 10 42.72 2.81 7.07
N ASN A 11 42.79 1.48 7.05
CA ASN A 11 43.19 0.71 5.87
C ASN A 11 42.30 -0.53 5.62
N ALA A 12 41.04 -0.50 6.06
CA ALA A 12 40.13 -1.63 5.86
C ALA A 12 39.89 -1.92 4.36
N SER A 13 39.91 -3.20 3.97
CA SER A 13 39.81 -3.59 2.56
C SER A 13 38.45 -3.23 1.93
N LEU A 14 38.45 -2.32 0.96
CA LEU A 14 37.25 -1.87 0.23
C LEU A 14 36.87 -2.74 -0.98
N THR A 15 37.72 -3.69 -1.37
CA THR A 15 37.50 -4.52 -2.56
C THR A 15 36.66 -5.76 -2.27
N LYS A 16 36.49 -6.12 -0.99
CA LYS A 16 35.59 -7.20 -0.56
C LYS A 16 34.15 -6.71 -0.59
N TYR A 17 33.27 -7.47 -1.24
CA TYR A 17 31.83 -7.17 -1.29
C TYR A 17 31.18 -7.12 0.11
N ASP A 18 31.80 -7.75 1.11
CA ASP A 18 31.37 -7.71 2.51
C ASP A 18 31.30 -6.28 3.09
N THR A 19 32.05 -5.33 2.53
CA THR A 19 31.97 -3.90 2.91
C THR A 19 30.64 -3.24 2.59
N VAL A 20 29.88 -3.80 1.64
CA VAL A 20 28.50 -3.37 1.37
C VAL A 20 27.53 -4.04 2.35
N LYS A 21 27.80 -5.30 2.73
CA LYS A 21 26.91 -6.10 3.58
C LYS A 21 26.79 -5.58 5.01
N VAL A 22 27.78 -4.85 5.52
CA VAL A 22 27.75 -4.31 6.89
C VAL A 22 26.56 -3.35 7.12
N ILE A 23 26.10 -2.64 6.08
CA ILE A 23 24.96 -1.72 6.20
C ILE A 23 23.64 -2.50 6.44
N PRO A 24 23.25 -3.48 5.59
CA PRO A 24 22.11 -4.36 5.88
C PRO A 24 22.16 -5.06 7.23
N ILE A 25 23.34 -5.44 7.73
CA ILE A 25 23.49 -6.08 9.05
C ILE A 25 23.00 -5.15 10.17
N VAL A 26 23.37 -3.87 10.10
CA VAL A 26 22.91 -2.87 11.08
C VAL A 26 21.42 -2.61 10.90
N LEU A 27 20.95 -2.40 9.67
CA LEU A 27 19.54 -2.11 9.38
C LEU A 27 18.59 -3.22 9.82
N ASN A 28 19.01 -4.48 9.70
CA ASN A 28 18.22 -5.65 10.11
C ASN A 28 18.39 -6.00 11.61
N ASN A 29 19.16 -5.20 12.36
CA ASN A 29 19.48 -5.45 13.76
C ASN A 29 20.14 -6.83 14.01
N GLU A 30 21.09 -7.21 13.15
CA GLU A 30 21.72 -8.54 13.16
C GLU A 30 23.15 -8.54 13.72
N ILE A 31 23.67 -7.41 14.22
CA ILE A 31 25.06 -7.27 14.69
C ILE A 31 25.45 -8.42 15.64
N SER A 32 24.58 -8.75 16.61
CA SER A 32 24.84 -9.83 17.58
C SER A 32 25.04 -11.20 16.95
N ALA A 33 24.26 -11.55 15.92
CA ALA A 33 24.40 -12.84 15.23
C ALA A 33 25.76 -12.97 14.52
N TYR A 34 26.26 -11.86 13.96
CA TYR A 34 27.57 -11.83 13.32
C TYR A 34 28.74 -11.81 14.33
N LEU A 35 28.59 -11.12 15.46
CA LEU A 35 29.57 -11.20 16.57
C LEU A 35 29.66 -12.61 17.14
N ASN A 36 28.53 -13.32 17.26
CA ASN A 36 28.45 -14.72 17.68
C ASN A 36 28.95 -15.72 16.62
N ARG A 37 29.36 -15.24 15.42
CA ARG A 37 29.81 -16.07 14.29
C ARG A 37 28.75 -17.05 13.77
N GLU A 38 27.46 -16.73 13.95
CA GLU A 38 26.33 -17.51 13.43
C GLU A 38 26.16 -17.35 11.92
N LYS A 39 26.70 -16.25 11.35
CA LYS A 39 26.64 -15.92 9.93
C LYS A 39 28.03 -15.56 9.37
N PRO A 40 28.33 -15.93 8.11
CA PRO A 40 29.65 -15.68 7.52
C PRO A 40 29.83 -14.22 7.07
N ILE A 41 30.94 -13.60 7.48
CA ILE A 41 31.45 -12.32 6.98
C ILE A 41 32.97 -12.25 7.22
N ASP A 42 33.70 -11.51 6.40
CA ASP A 42 35.11 -11.20 6.65
C ASP A 42 35.31 -10.49 8.01
N PRO A 43 35.99 -11.12 8.99
CA PRO A 43 36.12 -10.56 10.34
C PRO A 43 36.77 -9.17 10.39
N PRO A 44 37.88 -8.91 9.64
CA PRO A 44 38.47 -7.56 9.56
C PRO A 44 37.49 -6.51 9.09
N THR A 45 36.72 -6.79 8.03
CA THR A 45 35.70 -5.87 7.52
C THR A 45 34.69 -5.50 8.61
N LEU A 46 34.21 -6.48 9.38
CA LEU A 46 33.22 -6.26 10.42
C LEU A 46 33.78 -5.49 11.62
N TYR A 47 34.90 -5.90 12.23
CA TYR A 47 35.41 -5.20 13.42
C TYR A 47 35.94 -3.80 13.08
N HIS A 48 36.48 -3.57 11.88
CA HIS A 48 36.88 -2.22 11.45
C HIS A 48 35.67 -1.29 11.33
N PHE A 49 34.60 -1.77 10.68
CA PHE A 49 33.32 -1.06 10.57
C PHE A 49 32.75 -0.71 11.95
N LEU A 50 32.67 -1.69 12.85
CA LEU A 50 32.12 -1.52 14.19
C LEU A 50 32.98 -0.64 15.12
N GLY A 51 34.21 -0.29 14.74
CA GLY A 51 35.12 0.50 15.58
C GLY A 51 35.88 -0.30 16.64
N MET A 52 36.04 -1.60 16.40
CA MET A 52 36.72 -2.56 17.28
C MET A 52 38.10 -2.96 16.71
N ASN A 53 38.96 -3.58 17.53
CA ASN A 53 40.24 -4.18 17.12
C ASN A 53 40.11 -5.69 16.86
N SER A 54 39.16 -6.35 17.54
CA SER A 54 38.81 -7.75 17.36
C SER A 54 37.29 -7.94 17.50
N LEU A 55 36.76 -9.08 17.03
CA LEU A 55 35.33 -9.41 17.24
C LEU A 55 34.99 -9.74 18.69
N ASP A 56 36.00 -9.95 19.54
CA ASP A 56 35.82 -10.28 20.96
C ASP A 56 35.83 -9.00 21.84
N ASP A 57 36.07 -7.82 21.26
CA ASP A 57 36.04 -6.56 21.97
C ASP A 57 34.60 -6.13 22.32
N GLN A 58 34.45 -5.22 23.27
CA GLN A 58 33.15 -4.64 23.58
C GLN A 58 32.64 -3.75 22.43
N LEU A 59 31.38 -3.96 22.03
CA LEU A 59 30.73 -3.11 21.02
C LEU A 59 30.61 -1.66 21.54
N PRO A 60 31.07 -0.65 20.79
CA PRO A 60 30.91 0.76 21.18
C PRO A 60 29.46 1.16 21.41
N SER A 61 29.21 2.00 22.43
CA SER A 61 27.86 2.38 22.88
C SER A 61 27.01 3.04 21.80
N PHE A 62 27.63 3.80 20.90
CA PHE A 62 26.92 4.50 19.82
C PHE A 62 26.14 3.55 18.90
N TRP A 63 26.55 2.28 18.76
CA TRP A 63 25.78 1.27 18.02
C TRP A 63 24.48 0.87 18.71
N LYS A 64 24.46 0.87 20.05
CA LYS A 64 23.23 0.59 20.81
C LYS A 64 22.28 1.78 20.76
N GLU A 65 22.83 2.99 20.82
CA GLU A 65 22.05 4.23 20.89
C GLU A 65 21.46 4.64 19.54
N ILE A 66 22.15 4.37 18.41
CA ILE A 66 21.67 4.74 17.08
C ILE A 66 20.38 4.02 16.67
N TYR A 67 20.07 2.86 17.25
CA TYR A 67 18.79 2.16 16.99
C TYR A 67 17.55 2.95 17.44
N ASN A 68 17.71 3.96 18.30
CA ASN A 68 16.62 4.88 18.66
C ASN A 68 16.30 5.90 17.53
N TYR A 69 17.12 5.93 16.46
CA TYR A 69 17.03 6.87 15.34
C TYR A 69 16.94 6.10 14.01
N PRO A 70 15.85 5.34 13.77
CA PRO A 70 15.73 4.44 12.62
C PRO A 70 15.83 5.16 11.27
N ASP A 71 15.40 6.42 11.18
CA ASP A 71 15.43 7.21 9.95
C ASP A 71 16.86 7.61 9.54
N GLN A 72 17.78 7.71 10.51
CA GLN A 72 19.18 8.08 10.29
C GLN A 72 20.13 6.87 10.32
N LEU A 73 19.65 5.70 10.73
CA LEU A 73 20.46 4.50 10.97
C LEU A 73 21.29 4.08 9.75
N GLY A 74 20.70 4.09 8.56
CA GLY A 74 21.39 3.73 7.31
C GLY A 74 22.52 4.71 6.97
N LEU A 75 22.26 6.02 7.09
CA LEU A 75 23.25 7.08 6.82
C LEU A 75 24.38 7.08 7.85
N PHE A 76 24.07 6.81 9.12
CA PHE A 76 25.08 6.63 10.15
C PHE A 76 25.98 5.42 9.84
N ALA A 77 25.40 4.30 9.42
CA ALA A 77 26.16 3.13 8.98
C ALA A 77 27.02 3.44 7.75
N LEU A 78 26.54 4.23 6.79
CA LEU A 78 27.36 4.70 5.67
C LEU A 78 28.60 5.47 6.18
N VAL A 79 28.41 6.45 7.06
CA VAL A 79 29.51 7.26 7.63
C VAL A 79 30.53 6.36 8.35
N ALA A 80 30.05 5.39 9.14
CA ALA A 80 30.90 4.42 9.80
C ALA A 80 31.74 3.60 8.82
N SER A 81 31.17 3.19 7.69
CA SER A 81 31.86 2.44 6.64
C SER A 81 32.84 3.29 5.84
N ILE A 82 32.47 4.49 5.40
CA ILE A 82 33.36 5.33 4.56
C ILE A 82 34.54 5.91 5.35
N THR A 83 34.48 5.87 6.68
CA THR A 83 35.58 6.29 7.57
C THR A 83 36.46 5.13 8.04
N THR A 84 36.38 3.94 7.43
CA THR A 84 37.32 2.84 7.71
C THR A 84 38.57 2.86 6.82
N HIS A 85 38.63 3.75 5.82
CA HIS A 85 39.74 3.81 4.87
C HIS A 85 40.07 5.25 4.43
N ALA A 86 41.36 5.62 4.50
CA ALA A 86 41.84 6.98 4.18
C ALA A 86 41.43 7.47 2.77
N ASN A 87 41.64 6.64 1.74
CA ASN A 87 41.30 7.04 0.36
C ASN A 87 39.80 7.31 0.16
N THR A 88 38.92 6.67 0.93
CA THR A 88 37.48 6.94 0.86
C THR A 88 37.18 8.30 1.45
N ILE A 89 37.85 8.65 2.55
CA ILE A 89 37.69 9.97 3.17
C ILE A 89 38.12 11.07 2.19
N GLU A 90 39.29 10.92 1.57
CA GLU A 90 39.79 11.87 0.56
C GLU A 90 38.87 11.93 -0.67
N LEU A 91 38.40 10.79 -1.17
CA LEU A 91 37.47 10.73 -2.30
C LEU A 91 36.19 11.52 -2.02
N PHE A 92 35.54 11.26 -0.89
CA PHE A 92 34.31 11.95 -0.52
C PHE A 92 34.55 13.43 -0.25
N ALA A 93 35.61 13.78 0.48
CA ALA A 93 35.90 15.15 0.85
C ALA A 93 36.36 16.05 -0.32
N ASP A 94 37.18 15.53 -1.24
CA ASP A 94 37.85 16.35 -2.25
C ASP A 94 37.25 16.21 -3.66
N LYS A 95 36.64 15.07 -3.98
CA LYS A 95 36.17 14.78 -5.35
C LYS A 95 34.67 14.62 -5.47
N SER A 96 34.00 14.14 -4.42
CA SER A 96 32.57 13.85 -4.48
C SER A 96 31.70 14.86 -3.75
N SER A 97 32.24 15.60 -2.78
CA SER A 97 31.47 16.63 -2.08
C SER A 97 31.12 17.78 -3.02
N LEU A 98 29.85 18.18 -3.04
CA LEU A 98 29.39 19.40 -3.73
C LEU A 98 29.01 20.50 -2.72
N GLY A 99 29.26 20.27 -1.44
CA GLY A 99 28.75 21.09 -0.35
C GLY A 99 27.26 20.84 -0.08
N ASN A 100 26.71 21.59 0.87
CA ASN A 100 25.28 21.56 1.24
C ASN A 100 24.76 20.14 1.50
N MET A 101 25.50 19.36 2.30
CA MET A 101 25.07 18.02 2.75
C MET A 101 24.94 16.97 1.63
N SER A 102 25.41 17.27 0.41
CA SER A 102 25.22 16.43 -0.77
C SER A 102 26.48 16.28 -1.61
N GLY A 103 26.47 15.32 -2.51
CA GLY A 103 27.58 15.11 -3.42
C GLY A 103 27.26 14.22 -4.62
N LEU A 104 28.27 14.03 -5.47
CA LEU A 104 28.21 13.22 -6.67
C LEU A 104 29.42 12.28 -6.72
N LEU A 105 29.17 10.97 -6.69
CA LEU A 105 30.21 9.97 -6.86
C LEU A 105 30.28 9.56 -8.34
N ASP A 106 31.42 9.81 -8.98
CA ASP A 106 31.70 9.36 -10.35
C ASP A 106 32.45 8.02 -10.36
N ILE A 107 31.95 7.06 -11.12
CA ILE A 107 32.41 5.67 -11.16
C ILE A 107 33.23 5.45 -12.44
N ASP A 108 34.52 5.72 -12.38
CA ASP A 108 35.46 5.41 -13.46
C ASP A 108 36.16 4.06 -13.20
N LYS A 109 35.69 2.99 -13.86
CA LYS A 109 36.28 1.63 -14.02
C LYS A 109 36.96 0.94 -12.80
N ASP A 110 36.82 1.44 -11.58
CA ASP A 110 37.40 0.89 -10.35
C ASP A 110 36.37 0.05 -9.57
N LYS A 111 36.78 -1.14 -9.11
CA LYS A 111 35.96 -2.03 -8.28
C LYS A 111 35.65 -1.41 -6.90
N GLN A 112 36.53 -0.59 -6.34
CA GLN A 112 36.28 0.10 -5.06
C GLN A 112 35.09 1.07 -5.17
N LEU A 113 35.03 1.82 -6.28
CA LEU A 113 33.93 2.74 -6.57
C LEU A 113 32.59 1.98 -6.73
N THR A 114 32.61 0.77 -7.28
CA THR A 114 31.42 -0.08 -7.40
C THR A 114 30.84 -0.48 -6.04
N ASN A 115 31.69 -0.78 -5.04
CA ASN A 115 31.22 -1.08 -3.68
C ASN A 115 30.72 0.18 -2.96
N LEU A 116 31.40 1.32 -3.12
CA LEU A 116 30.94 2.60 -2.56
C LEU A 116 29.57 3.02 -3.11
N ARG A 117 29.32 2.82 -4.41
CA ARG A 117 27.97 2.96 -4.99
C ARG A 117 26.95 2.04 -4.31
N GLY A 118 27.31 0.78 -4.08
CA GLY A 118 26.48 -0.16 -3.34
C GLY A 118 26.14 0.36 -1.95
N MET A 119 27.13 0.89 -1.22
CA MET A 119 26.94 1.45 0.12
C MET A 119 26.03 2.68 0.13
N LEU A 120 26.18 3.60 -0.83
CA LEU A 120 25.30 4.77 -0.98
C LEU A 120 23.84 4.34 -1.18
N VAL A 121 23.61 3.29 -1.98
CA VAL A 121 22.27 2.76 -2.24
C VAL A 121 21.68 2.02 -1.03
N GLU A 122 22.45 1.11 -0.41
CA GLU A 122 21.95 0.32 0.74
C GLU A 122 21.70 1.19 1.98
N SER A 123 22.43 2.29 2.14
CA SER A 123 22.24 3.22 3.27
C SER A 123 21.05 4.16 3.12
N GLY A 124 20.47 4.26 1.92
CA GLY A 124 19.46 5.26 1.59
C GLY A 124 20.02 6.64 1.26
N ALA A 125 21.34 6.81 1.18
CA ALA A 125 21.96 8.08 0.75
C ALA A 125 21.75 8.35 -0.76
N ALA A 126 21.57 7.31 -1.56
CA ALA A 126 21.26 7.39 -2.98
C ALA A 126 20.11 6.45 -3.34
N ASP A 127 19.28 6.84 -4.31
CA ASP A 127 18.17 6.03 -4.78
C ASP A 127 18.66 4.70 -5.43
N LYS A 128 17.87 3.63 -5.27
CA LYS A 128 18.13 2.31 -5.86
C LYS A 128 18.33 2.35 -7.37
N VAL A 129 17.75 3.34 -8.07
CA VAL A 129 17.95 3.61 -9.49
C VAL A 129 19.43 3.80 -9.85
N PHE A 130 20.25 4.34 -8.94
CA PHE A 130 21.66 4.61 -9.21
C PHE A 130 22.56 3.39 -9.07
N ARG A 131 22.03 2.22 -8.66
CA ARG A 131 22.82 0.98 -8.41
C ARG A 131 23.68 0.50 -9.59
N ARG A 132 23.36 0.94 -10.81
CA ARG A 132 24.09 0.59 -12.04
C ARG A 132 24.59 1.79 -12.83
N LYS A 133 24.44 3.01 -12.31
CA LYS A 133 24.84 4.26 -13.01
C LYS A 133 26.31 4.57 -12.75
N SER A 134 26.92 5.30 -13.68
CA SER A 134 28.30 5.82 -13.56
C SER A 134 28.38 7.05 -12.67
N GLN A 135 27.31 7.86 -12.62
CA GLN A 135 27.22 9.01 -11.73
C GLN A 135 26.13 8.74 -10.68
N VAL A 136 26.52 8.84 -9.41
CA VAL A 136 25.69 8.46 -8.27
C VAL A 136 25.59 9.66 -7.35
N PRO A 137 24.54 10.49 -7.49
CA PRO A 137 24.30 11.56 -6.54
C PRO A 137 23.92 10.96 -5.18
N TYR A 138 24.33 11.61 -4.10
CA TYR A 138 23.97 11.22 -2.74
C TYR A 138 23.61 12.43 -1.88
N ASP A 139 22.72 12.21 -0.92
CA ASP A 139 22.18 13.19 0.01
C ASP A 139 22.34 12.69 1.45
N LEU A 140 23.02 13.48 2.29
CA LEU A 140 23.22 13.21 3.72
C LEU A 140 22.35 14.11 4.60
N SER A 141 21.51 14.98 4.04
CA SER A 141 20.74 15.98 4.79
C SER A 141 19.89 15.38 5.92
N LEU A 142 19.31 14.19 5.70
CA LEU A 142 18.52 13.49 6.71
C LEU A 142 19.34 13.12 7.95
N LEU A 143 20.63 12.79 7.79
CA LEU A 143 21.54 12.49 8.90
C LEU A 143 21.65 13.67 9.86
N PHE A 144 21.68 14.88 9.31
CA PHE A 144 21.94 16.10 10.07
C PHE A 144 20.72 16.66 10.81
N THR A 145 19.53 16.10 10.56
CA THR A 145 18.28 16.57 11.18
C THR A 145 18.21 16.34 12.69
N SER A 146 18.96 15.36 13.22
CA SER A 146 19.04 15.05 14.64
C SER A 146 20.40 15.45 15.20
N GLY A 147 20.40 16.36 16.17
CA GLY A 147 21.61 16.74 16.89
C GLY A 147 22.16 15.61 17.77
N GLU A 148 21.31 14.76 18.33
CA GLU A 148 21.75 13.59 19.09
C GLU A 148 22.52 12.60 18.20
N VAL A 149 22.11 12.42 16.94
CA VAL A 149 22.89 11.64 15.96
C VAL A 149 24.23 12.32 15.64
N GLY A 150 24.30 13.65 15.70
CA GLY A 150 25.55 14.40 15.62
C GLY A 150 26.52 14.08 16.75
N LYS A 151 26.02 13.99 17.99
CA LYS A 151 26.83 13.55 19.15
C LYS A 151 27.30 12.10 19.00
N LEU A 152 26.45 11.20 18.52
CA LEU A 152 26.84 9.80 18.23
C LEU A 152 27.93 9.74 17.14
N THR A 153 27.81 10.58 16.11
CA THR A 153 28.81 10.68 15.04
C THR A 153 30.13 11.26 15.54
N LYS A 154 30.09 12.21 16.47
CA LYS A 154 31.29 12.68 17.19
C LYS A 154 32.00 11.54 17.91
N GLN A 155 31.26 10.68 18.62
CA GLN A 155 31.85 9.49 19.28
C GLN A 155 32.47 8.51 18.28
N LEU A 156 31.81 8.28 17.14
CA LEU A 156 32.35 7.47 16.05
C LEU A 156 33.66 8.05 15.51
N PHE A 157 33.74 9.37 15.29
CA PHE A 157 34.96 10.00 14.80
C PHE A 157 36.08 10.05 15.84
N ILE A 158 35.78 10.26 17.12
CA ILE A 158 36.77 10.08 18.20
C ILE A 158 37.34 8.66 18.16
N ASN A 159 36.49 7.65 18.00
CA ASN A 159 36.95 6.27 17.83
C ASN A 159 37.87 6.12 16.59
N ARG A 160 37.61 6.80 15.47
CA ARG A 160 38.51 6.80 14.30
C ARG A 160 39.83 7.52 14.58
N LEU A 161 39.81 8.62 15.33
CA LEU A 161 41.00 9.36 15.75
C LEU A 161 41.91 8.52 16.66
N GLU A 162 41.33 7.75 17.59
CA GLU A 162 42.07 6.80 18.43
C GLU A 162 42.79 5.75 17.58
N ARG A 163 42.13 5.22 16.54
CA ARG A 163 42.71 4.22 15.65
C ARG A 163 43.87 4.73 14.80
N ILE A 164 43.91 6.03 14.52
CA ILE A 164 45.00 6.63 13.75
C ILE A 164 46.18 7.06 14.62
N GLY A 165 46.04 7.07 15.95
CA GLY A 165 47.13 7.26 16.90
C GLY A 165 46.94 8.38 17.92
N HIS A 166 45.80 9.09 17.93
CA HIS A 166 45.49 10.09 18.96
C HIS A 166 45.04 9.44 20.26
N SER A 167 45.29 10.08 21.40
CA SER A 167 44.63 9.67 22.64
C SER A 167 43.16 10.12 22.61
N LYS A 168 42.30 9.45 23.39
CA LYS A 168 40.90 9.85 23.52
C LYS A 168 40.74 11.29 24.05
N GLU A 169 41.59 11.68 25.00
CA GLU A 169 41.62 13.02 25.59
C GLU A 169 41.99 14.07 24.51
N GLU A 170 43.06 13.82 23.76
CA GLU A 170 43.48 14.71 22.66
C GLU A 170 42.41 14.84 21.58
N ALA A 171 41.77 13.71 21.23
CA ALA A 171 40.73 13.63 20.22
C ALA A 171 39.45 14.38 20.61
N ASP A 172 39.11 14.45 21.90
CA ASP A 172 37.93 15.18 22.38
C ASP A 172 38.24 16.68 22.55
N ASP A 173 39.38 17.02 23.16
CA ASP A 173 39.80 18.41 23.41
C ASP A 173 40.02 19.19 22.11
N ASN A 174 40.57 18.53 21.07
CA ASN A 174 40.89 19.16 19.79
C ASN A 174 39.99 18.66 18.65
N PHE A 175 38.78 18.20 18.97
CA PHE A 175 37.92 17.47 18.04
C PHE A 175 37.68 18.23 16.72
N LEU A 176 37.37 19.53 16.77
CA LEU A 176 37.06 20.32 15.58
C LEU A 176 38.29 20.52 14.70
N ASP A 177 39.44 20.85 15.29
CA ASP A 177 40.71 21.05 14.58
C ASP A 177 41.18 19.75 13.91
N LEU A 178 41.09 18.62 14.62
CA LEU A 178 41.41 17.31 14.07
C LEU A 178 40.42 16.90 12.97
N SER A 179 39.14 17.20 13.14
CA SER A 179 38.12 16.94 12.12
C SER A 179 38.34 17.76 10.85
N GLU A 180 38.77 19.02 10.97
CA GLU A 180 39.14 19.84 9.82
C GLU A 180 40.41 19.31 9.15
N ARG A 181 41.44 19.00 9.95
CA ARG A 181 42.72 18.41 9.47
C ARG A 181 42.50 17.12 8.68
N TYR A 182 41.64 16.23 9.17
CA TYR A 182 41.31 14.96 8.52
C TYR A 182 40.06 15.03 7.62
N LYS A 183 39.55 16.24 7.36
CA LYS A 183 38.46 16.53 6.41
C LYS A 183 37.12 15.84 6.70
N PHE A 184 36.80 15.52 7.96
CA PHE A 184 35.53 14.91 8.33
C PHE A 184 34.32 15.81 8.03
N ASN A 185 34.46 17.13 8.20
CA ASN A 185 33.42 18.10 7.83
C ASN A 185 33.14 18.09 6.32
N LYS A 186 34.21 18.06 5.50
CA LYS A 186 34.10 18.04 4.03
C LYS A 186 33.59 16.70 3.51
N LEU A 187 33.97 15.59 4.14
CA LEU A 187 33.41 14.25 3.87
C LEU A 187 31.89 14.25 4.01
N LEU A 188 31.37 14.96 5.01
CA LEU A 188 29.94 15.13 5.26
C LEU A 188 29.30 16.26 4.42
N SER A 189 30.08 16.93 3.56
CA SER A 189 29.65 18.06 2.75
C SER A 189 29.10 19.25 3.57
N LEU A 190 29.66 19.47 4.76
CA LEU A 190 29.28 20.57 5.67
C LEU A 190 30.34 21.67 5.71
N SER A 191 29.90 22.91 5.89
CA SER A 191 30.78 23.98 6.38
C SER A 191 31.21 23.69 7.82
N MET A 192 32.33 24.30 8.28
CA MET A 192 32.79 24.10 9.66
C MET A 192 31.77 24.58 10.70
N ALA A 193 31.06 25.69 10.44
CA ALA A 193 30.02 26.19 11.33
C ALA A 193 28.84 25.21 11.47
N GLN A 194 28.35 24.68 10.35
CA GLN A 194 27.31 23.65 10.33
C GLN A 194 27.77 22.38 11.05
N TYR A 195 28.99 21.94 10.76
CA TYR A 195 29.58 20.75 11.37
C TYR A 195 29.68 20.89 12.89
N GLU A 196 30.22 22.01 13.38
CA GLU A 196 30.34 22.32 14.81
C GLU A 196 28.97 22.34 15.50
N GLN A 197 27.98 23.00 14.91
CA GLN A 197 26.61 23.05 15.44
C GLN A 197 26.03 21.63 15.60
N TRP A 198 26.22 20.78 14.58
CA TRP A 198 25.65 19.45 14.55
C TRP A 198 26.29 18.48 15.54
N VAL A 199 27.62 18.41 15.57
CA VAL A 199 28.34 17.51 16.48
C VAL A 199 28.16 17.89 17.95
N ASN A 200 27.81 19.15 18.22
CA ASN A 200 27.47 19.65 19.55
C ASN A 200 25.99 19.48 19.94
N GLY A 201 25.18 18.82 19.12
CA GLY A 201 23.82 18.44 19.49
C GLY A 201 22.70 19.28 18.88
N THR A 202 23.00 20.13 17.90
CA THR A 202 21.96 20.95 17.26
C THR A 202 21.73 20.49 15.82
N GLY A 203 20.53 19.99 15.52
CA GLY A 203 20.20 19.53 14.17
C GLY A 203 20.24 20.66 13.13
N ILE A 204 20.64 20.33 11.89
CA ILE A 204 20.68 21.26 10.75
C ILE A 204 19.49 20.98 9.83
N SER A 205 18.87 22.04 9.29
CA SER A 205 17.73 21.95 8.36
C SER A 205 18.11 22.45 6.96
N ASN A 206 18.12 21.57 5.96
CA ASN A 206 18.43 21.93 4.56
C ASN A 206 17.36 22.82 3.89
N SER A 207 16.22 23.05 4.54
CA SER A 207 15.10 23.77 3.93
C SER A 207 15.28 25.29 3.82
N LEU A 208 16.31 25.90 4.42
CA LEU A 208 16.55 27.35 4.24
C LEU A 208 17.42 27.62 3.01
N TYR A 209 18.54 26.91 2.91
CA TYR A 209 19.46 26.99 1.77
C TYR A 209 18.74 26.74 0.45
N GLU A 210 17.90 25.69 0.39
CA GLU A 210 17.10 25.38 -0.80
C GLU A 210 16.14 26.51 -1.20
N LEU A 211 15.62 27.29 -0.24
CA LEU A 211 14.81 28.45 -0.57
C LEU A 211 15.66 29.57 -1.17
N GLU A 212 16.78 29.90 -0.54
CA GLU A 212 17.67 30.97 -0.99
C GLU A 212 18.28 30.68 -2.37
N LYS A 213 18.78 29.45 -2.58
CA LYS A 213 19.32 29.00 -3.87
C LYS A 213 18.33 29.17 -5.02
N ASN A 214 17.05 28.94 -4.75
CA ASN A 214 15.96 29.05 -5.72
C ASN A 214 15.31 30.47 -5.76
N GLY A 215 15.93 31.47 -5.13
CA GLY A 215 15.44 32.85 -5.12
C GLY A 215 14.13 33.04 -4.35
N ILE A 216 13.82 32.14 -3.42
CA ILE A 216 12.60 32.16 -2.59
C ILE A 216 12.90 32.92 -1.29
N THR A 217 12.97 34.25 -1.37
CA THR A 217 13.24 35.13 -0.23
C THR A 217 11.97 35.71 0.40
N PHE A 218 12.09 36.28 1.59
CA PHE A 218 10.99 36.97 2.26
C PHE A 218 10.49 38.18 1.45
N GLU A 219 11.39 38.91 0.79
CA GLU A 219 11.03 40.09 -0.01
C GLU A 219 10.14 39.70 -1.20
N LYS A 220 10.37 38.53 -1.80
CA LYS A 220 9.61 38.04 -2.96
C LYS A 220 8.33 37.32 -2.54
N TYR A 221 8.36 36.53 -1.47
CA TYR A 221 7.26 35.61 -1.11
C TYR A 221 6.70 35.78 0.31
N GLY A 222 7.21 36.72 1.10
CA GLY A 222 6.71 37.01 2.45
C GLY A 222 5.30 37.61 2.46
N ARG A 223 4.85 38.13 1.31
CA ARG A 223 3.48 38.64 1.08
C ARG A 223 2.93 38.03 -0.19
N ILE A 224 1.86 37.25 -0.07
CA ILE A 224 1.23 36.57 -1.20
C ILE A 224 -0.17 37.14 -1.41
N LYS A 225 -0.43 37.66 -2.60
CA LYS A 225 -1.78 38.10 -2.98
C LYS A 225 -2.67 36.88 -3.24
N ALA A 226 -3.86 36.86 -2.67
CA ALA A 226 -4.82 35.78 -2.82
C ALA A 226 -6.19 36.30 -3.27
N LEU A 227 -6.85 35.51 -4.13
CA LEU A 227 -8.27 35.72 -4.47
C LEU A 227 -9.14 35.26 -3.30
N LYS A 228 -10.06 36.11 -2.86
CA LYS A 228 -11.04 35.85 -1.81
C LYS A 228 -12.33 35.34 -2.45
N VAL A 229 -12.66 34.07 -2.23
CA VAL A 229 -13.81 33.41 -2.87
C VAL A 229 -14.93 33.20 -1.85
N LYS A 230 -16.10 33.79 -2.12
CA LYS A 230 -17.30 33.61 -1.28
C LYS A 230 -17.90 32.23 -1.53
N GLN A 231 -17.99 31.41 -0.49
CA GLN A 231 -18.55 30.05 -0.56
C GLN A 231 -19.82 29.84 0.27
N TRP A 232 -20.11 30.75 1.19
CA TRP A 232 -21.21 30.60 2.14
C TRP A 232 -22.51 31.19 1.61
N LEU A 233 -23.52 30.31 1.46
CA LEU A 233 -24.90 30.64 1.12
C LEU A 233 -25.74 30.85 2.39
N ASP A 234 -26.78 31.70 2.27
CA ASP A 234 -27.69 32.01 3.37
C ASP A 234 -28.46 30.77 3.88
N SER A 235 -28.70 29.78 3.02
CA SER A 235 -29.33 28.52 3.39
C SER A 235 -28.56 27.75 4.47
N TRP A 236 -27.25 27.99 4.62
CA TRP A 236 -26.43 27.35 5.65
C TRP A 236 -26.59 27.96 7.03
N GLU A 237 -27.21 29.14 7.16
CA GLU A 237 -27.47 29.78 8.47
C GLU A 237 -28.46 28.99 9.32
N HIS A 238 -29.28 28.12 8.69
CA HIS A 238 -30.27 27.29 9.37
C HIS A 238 -29.74 25.90 9.77
N VAL A 239 -28.49 25.56 9.44
CA VAL A 239 -27.90 24.26 9.82
C VAL A 239 -27.73 24.22 11.34
N PRO A 240 -28.34 23.25 12.04
CA PRO A 240 -28.23 23.16 13.49
C PRO A 240 -26.84 22.68 13.93
N ASN A 241 -26.46 23.01 15.17
CA ASN A 241 -25.29 22.45 15.87
C ASN A 241 -23.90 22.91 15.38
N PHE A 242 -23.77 24.11 14.81
CA PHE A 242 -22.46 24.77 14.76
C PHE A 242 -21.97 25.09 16.18
N ASN A 243 -20.65 25.12 16.36
CA ASN A 243 -19.95 25.37 17.62
C ASN A 243 -20.21 24.31 18.71
N THR A 244 -20.62 23.11 18.32
CA THR A 244 -20.51 21.89 19.14
C THR A 244 -19.12 21.28 18.98
N LYS A 245 -18.74 20.29 19.81
CA LYS A 245 -17.38 19.70 19.81
C LYS A 245 -16.94 19.31 18.38
N ASN A 246 -15.87 19.93 17.90
CA ASN A 246 -15.27 19.75 16.56
C ASN A 246 -16.18 20.18 15.38
N ARG A 247 -17.13 21.10 15.58
CA ARG A 247 -18.00 21.66 14.52
C ARG A 247 -18.05 23.19 14.56
N LYS A 248 -16.92 23.86 14.74
CA LYS A 248 -16.80 25.32 14.60
C LYS A 248 -17.40 25.78 13.26
N LYS A 249 -18.15 26.88 13.27
CA LYS A 249 -18.73 27.44 12.04
C LYS A 249 -17.61 27.82 11.05
N PRO A 250 -17.58 27.25 9.82
CA PRO A 250 -16.58 27.62 8.82
C PRO A 250 -16.67 29.08 8.40
N GLY A 251 -15.53 29.64 7.97
CA GLY A 251 -15.47 30.99 7.40
C GLY A 251 -16.29 31.13 6.12
N LYS A 252 -16.78 32.34 5.86
CA LYS A 252 -17.60 32.63 4.66
C LYS A 252 -16.82 32.56 3.35
N TYR A 253 -15.50 32.63 3.45
CA TYR A 253 -14.58 32.72 2.32
C TYR A 253 -13.49 31.65 2.41
N PHE A 254 -12.95 31.27 1.26
CA PHE A 254 -11.65 30.59 1.14
C PHE A 254 -10.75 31.41 0.21
N PHE A 255 -9.47 31.07 0.15
CA PHE A 255 -8.43 31.82 -0.56
C PHE A 255 -7.79 30.98 -1.67
N GLN A 256 -7.49 31.59 -2.81
CA GLN A 256 -6.76 30.95 -3.90
C GLN A 256 -5.51 31.75 -4.27
N PHE A 257 -4.35 31.10 -4.35
CA PHE A 257 -3.05 31.72 -4.64
C PHE A 257 -2.03 30.68 -5.16
N ASN A 258 -0.89 31.15 -5.66
CA ASN A 258 0.28 30.34 -6.01
C ASN A 258 1.38 30.49 -4.96
N ILE A 259 2.16 29.44 -4.73
CA ILE A 259 3.28 29.44 -3.79
C ILE A 259 4.40 28.50 -4.28
N PRO A 260 5.68 28.83 -4.09
CA PRO A 260 6.78 27.92 -4.41
C PRO A 260 6.67 26.60 -3.66
N ALA A 261 6.92 25.48 -4.36
CA ALA A 261 6.80 24.14 -3.80
C ALA A 261 7.68 23.93 -2.56
N LEU A 262 8.92 24.44 -2.59
CA LEU A 262 9.85 24.37 -1.47
C LEU A 262 9.38 25.19 -0.26
N LEU A 263 8.76 26.35 -0.49
CA LEU A 263 8.22 27.19 0.59
C LEU A 263 7.00 26.53 1.23
N LEU A 264 6.07 26.01 0.40
CA LEU A 264 4.90 25.29 0.88
C LEU A 264 5.29 24.05 1.68
N LYS A 265 6.29 23.29 1.22
CA LYS A 265 6.87 22.18 1.96
C LYS A 265 7.40 22.62 3.32
N ARG A 266 8.16 23.71 3.38
CA ARG A 266 8.73 24.20 4.64
C ARG A 266 7.66 24.57 5.66
N ILE A 267 6.57 25.22 5.23
CA ILE A 267 5.50 25.67 6.13
C ILE A 267 4.48 24.57 6.49
N TYR A 268 4.48 23.44 5.76
CA TYR A 268 3.67 22.25 6.05
C TYR A 268 4.45 21.19 6.86
N SER A 269 5.62 20.77 6.37
CA SER A 269 6.38 19.61 6.87
C SER A 269 7.13 19.92 8.17
N VAL A 270 6.43 19.80 9.29
CA VAL A 270 7.04 19.86 10.64
C VAL A 270 6.73 18.59 11.45
N HIS A 271 6.75 17.44 10.78
CA HIS A 271 6.38 16.15 11.37
C HIS A 271 7.47 15.07 11.23
N SER A 272 8.71 15.42 11.57
CA SER A 272 9.73 14.40 11.86
C SER A 272 10.82 14.90 12.83
N ARG A 273 10.49 15.63 13.92
CA ARG A 273 11.56 16.14 14.83
C ARG A 273 11.27 16.15 16.33
N ASN A 274 10.39 15.28 16.84
CA ASN A 274 10.38 14.98 18.28
C ASN A 274 10.33 13.46 18.48
N SER A 275 11.50 12.87 18.74
CA SER A 275 11.74 11.44 19.00
C SER A 275 11.17 10.93 20.33
N SER A 276 10.37 11.73 21.04
CA SER A 276 9.82 11.41 22.36
C SER A 276 8.33 11.03 22.37
N VAL A 277 7.64 11.08 21.23
CA VAL A 277 6.21 10.73 21.15
C VAL A 277 6.04 9.40 20.41
N ALA A 278 5.48 8.42 21.12
CA ALA A 278 5.26 7.07 20.62
C ALA A 278 4.53 7.06 19.27
N ARG A 279 4.99 6.23 18.33
CA ARG A 279 4.35 5.93 17.04
C ARG A 279 2.91 5.38 17.16
N ASN A 280 2.38 5.21 18.38
CA ASN A 280 1.06 4.64 18.66
C ASN A 280 -0.10 5.64 18.57
N ASP A 281 0.16 6.95 18.39
CA ASP A 281 -0.89 7.98 18.30
C ASP A 281 -1.14 8.49 16.86
N GLU A 282 -0.73 7.74 15.83
CA GLU A 282 -1.03 8.04 14.42
C GLU A 282 -2.49 7.73 14.01
N GLN A 283 -3.48 8.12 14.82
CA GLN A 283 -4.89 7.85 14.53
C GLN A 283 -5.46 8.63 13.33
N PHE A 284 -4.70 9.55 12.73
CA PHE A 284 -5.21 10.48 11.73
C PHE A 284 -4.27 10.76 10.56
N SER A 285 -3.31 9.88 10.28
CA SER A 285 -2.49 9.97 9.07
C SER A 285 -3.31 9.54 7.85
N GLN A 286 -3.81 10.53 7.10
CA GLN A 286 -4.39 10.35 5.77
C GLN A 286 -3.41 9.55 4.90
N ARG A 287 -3.85 8.39 4.37
CA ARG A 287 -3.09 7.40 3.56
C ARG A 287 -1.62 7.23 3.99
N LYS A 288 -1.31 6.04 4.54
CA LYS A 288 0.07 5.56 4.72
C LYS A 288 0.89 5.89 3.46
N HIS A 289 1.92 6.72 3.63
CA HIS A 289 2.72 7.28 2.55
C HIS A 289 3.27 6.17 1.63
N SER A 290 3.09 6.31 0.32
CA SER A 290 3.72 5.46 -0.69
C SER A 290 4.89 6.23 -1.33
N GLU A 291 6.10 5.74 -1.07
CA GLU A 291 7.35 6.30 -1.58
C GLU A 291 7.42 6.23 -3.12
N ASP A 292 6.97 5.11 -3.69
CA ASP A 292 6.90 4.90 -5.14
C ASP A 292 6.08 5.98 -5.86
N ARG A 293 4.94 6.37 -5.27
CA ARG A 293 4.06 7.40 -5.86
C ARG A 293 4.71 8.79 -5.84
N SER A 294 5.42 9.13 -4.76
CA SER A 294 6.15 10.40 -4.66
C SER A 294 7.32 10.43 -5.66
N ASN A 295 8.00 9.29 -5.85
CA ASN A 295 9.08 9.13 -6.82
C ASN A 295 8.60 9.24 -8.28
N GLU A 296 7.47 8.61 -8.64
CA GLU A 296 6.89 8.75 -9.98
C GLU A 296 6.48 10.20 -10.27
N ILE A 297 5.87 10.90 -9.30
CA ILE A 297 5.52 12.32 -9.46
C ILE A 297 6.77 13.17 -9.64
N ARG A 298 7.87 12.86 -8.94
CA ARG A 298 9.15 13.54 -9.10
C ARG A 298 9.66 13.41 -10.55
N GLU A 299 9.66 12.19 -11.08
CA GLU A 299 10.05 11.92 -12.47
C GLU A 299 9.08 12.55 -13.49
N TYR A 300 7.80 12.66 -13.13
CA TYR A 300 6.79 13.34 -13.94
C TYR A 300 7.05 14.84 -14.02
N VAL A 301 7.38 15.52 -12.91
CA VAL A 301 7.65 16.97 -12.90
C VAL A 301 8.83 17.32 -13.82
N THR A 302 9.87 16.50 -13.86
CA THR A 302 11.09 16.76 -14.65
C THR A 302 11.03 16.25 -16.09
N GLY A 303 10.23 15.22 -16.38
CA GLY A 303 10.21 14.59 -17.71
C GLY A 303 8.85 14.18 -18.27
N GLY A 304 7.75 14.41 -17.55
CA GLY A 304 6.38 14.19 -18.02
C GLY A 304 6.01 12.72 -18.22
N PHE A 305 4.84 12.47 -18.82
CA PHE A 305 4.40 11.12 -19.20
C PHE A 305 4.63 10.91 -20.71
N PRO A 306 5.15 9.75 -21.16
CA PRO A 306 5.38 8.52 -20.39
C PRO A 306 6.75 8.40 -19.70
N TRP A 307 7.63 9.41 -19.79
CA TRP A 307 8.98 9.40 -19.20
C TRP A 307 9.01 9.03 -17.71
N SER A 308 8.02 9.45 -16.93
CA SER A 308 7.91 9.16 -15.50
C SER A 308 7.74 7.67 -15.16
N THR A 309 7.30 6.86 -16.12
CA THR A 309 6.94 5.45 -15.93
C THR A 309 7.96 4.47 -16.52
N ILE A 310 8.89 4.97 -17.33
CA ILE A 310 9.92 4.13 -17.97
C ILE A 310 11.14 3.96 -17.06
N THR A 311 11.78 2.81 -17.19
CA THR A 311 12.94 2.45 -16.37
C THR A 311 14.15 3.32 -16.72
N SER A 312 15.05 3.48 -15.76
CA SER A 312 16.27 4.26 -15.96
C SER A 312 17.21 3.68 -17.03
N GLN A 313 17.08 2.40 -17.38
CA GLN A 313 17.79 1.79 -18.52
C GLN A 313 17.20 2.24 -19.87
N GLN A 314 15.87 2.38 -19.95
CA GLN A 314 15.20 2.88 -21.15
C GLN A 314 15.53 4.37 -21.38
N LYS A 315 15.60 5.18 -20.33
CA LYS A 315 15.96 6.62 -20.39
C LYS A 315 17.35 6.89 -20.97
N ASP A 316 18.30 5.95 -20.80
CA ASP A 316 19.67 6.08 -21.34
C ASP A 316 19.75 5.77 -22.84
N THR A 317 18.71 5.17 -23.42
CA THR A 317 18.70 4.78 -24.83
C THR A 317 18.17 5.94 -25.67
N GLU A 318 18.88 6.30 -26.74
CA GLU A 318 18.52 7.43 -27.61
C GLU A 318 17.11 7.29 -28.22
N THR A 319 16.65 6.05 -28.38
CA THR A 319 15.30 5.69 -28.86
C THR A 319 14.15 6.22 -28.01
N TYR A 320 14.33 6.44 -26.70
CA TYR A 320 13.26 6.86 -25.79
C TYR A 320 13.38 8.32 -25.35
N ARG A 321 14.45 9.04 -25.74
CA ARG A 321 14.61 10.48 -25.43
C ARG A 321 13.47 11.34 -25.96
N ASN A 322 12.85 10.92 -27.06
CA ASN A 322 11.66 11.57 -27.64
C ASN A 322 10.39 11.41 -26.80
N LEU A 323 10.40 10.62 -25.71
CA LEU A 323 9.27 10.45 -24.80
C LEU A 323 9.26 11.46 -23.64
N GLN A 324 10.29 12.30 -23.52
CA GLN A 324 10.30 13.37 -22.54
C GLN A 324 9.27 14.44 -22.92
N MET A 325 8.40 14.76 -21.97
CA MET A 325 7.30 15.72 -22.12
C MET A 325 7.27 16.67 -20.91
N PRO A 326 6.57 17.81 -20.98
CA PRO A 326 6.38 18.65 -19.80
C PRO A 326 5.55 17.96 -18.71
N GLY A 327 5.95 18.12 -17.45
CA GLY A 327 5.23 17.64 -16.27
C GLY A 327 4.35 18.70 -15.64
N TRP A 328 3.07 18.79 -16.02
CA TRP A 328 2.16 19.80 -15.50
C TRP A 328 1.32 19.30 -14.32
N LEU A 329 1.30 20.03 -13.21
CA LEU A 329 0.45 19.76 -12.05
C LEU A 329 -0.61 20.87 -11.88
N PRO A 330 -1.63 20.93 -12.76
CA PRO A 330 -2.60 22.04 -12.76
C PRO A 330 -3.59 22.00 -11.60
N THR A 331 -3.68 20.87 -10.88
CA THR A 331 -4.64 20.70 -9.79
C THR A 331 -4.16 21.42 -8.52
N SER A 332 -5.06 22.08 -7.80
CA SER A 332 -4.68 22.78 -6.57
C SER A 332 -4.28 21.84 -5.44
N ILE A 333 -3.35 22.28 -4.59
CA ILE A 333 -3.17 21.74 -3.24
C ILE A 333 -4.31 22.31 -2.38
N ILE A 334 -4.95 21.46 -1.58
CA ILE A 334 -6.01 21.90 -0.66
C ILE A 334 -5.42 21.98 0.73
N ALA A 335 -5.53 23.15 1.34
CA ALA A 335 -4.85 23.49 2.58
C ALA A 335 -5.81 24.15 3.58
N ASN A 336 -5.43 24.13 4.85
CA ASN A 336 -6.04 24.87 5.93
C ASN A 336 -4.97 25.74 6.61
N ILE A 337 -5.16 27.06 6.61
CA ILE A 337 -4.32 28.01 7.34
C ILE A 337 -4.82 28.07 8.77
N LEU A 338 -3.95 27.84 9.75
CA LEU A 338 -4.30 27.90 11.16
C LEU A 338 -4.42 29.34 11.67
N GLY A 339 -5.44 29.59 12.49
CA GLY A 339 -5.62 30.85 13.20
C GLY A 339 -4.78 30.91 14.47
N ALA A 340 -4.61 32.11 15.04
CA ALA A 340 -3.73 32.33 16.20
C ALA A 340 -4.13 31.56 17.47
N GLU A 341 -5.39 31.12 17.57
CA GLU A 341 -5.92 30.36 18.70
C GLU A 341 -6.06 28.86 18.39
N SER A 342 -5.63 28.40 17.21
CA SER A 342 -5.76 27.00 16.84
C SER A 342 -4.90 26.11 17.74
N VAL A 343 -5.55 25.12 18.37
CA VAL A 343 -4.88 24.09 19.19
C VAL A 343 -4.70 22.82 18.37
N ARG A 344 -3.49 22.28 18.35
CA ARG A 344 -3.16 20.95 17.79
C ARG A 344 -2.31 20.19 18.78
N ARG A 345 -2.68 18.93 19.05
CA ARG A 345 -1.92 18.05 19.96
C ARG A 345 -1.63 18.72 21.31
N GLN A 346 -2.64 19.40 21.86
CA GLN A 346 -2.57 20.15 23.12
C GLN A 346 -1.64 21.38 23.11
N ASN A 347 -1.06 21.75 21.97
CA ASN A 347 -0.24 22.95 21.80
C ASN A 347 -0.99 24.00 20.97
N VAL A 348 -0.92 25.26 21.39
CA VAL A 348 -1.39 26.41 20.60
C VAL A 348 -0.31 26.76 19.57
N ILE A 349 -0.70 27.17 18.37
CA ILE A 349 0.26 27.69 17.39
C ILE A 349 1.04 28.90 17.95
N GLU A 350 2.35 28.94 17.73
CA GLU A 350 3.19 30.06 18.14
C GLU A 350 2.79 31.32 17.34
N ALA A 351 2.61 32.45 18.03
CA ALA A 351 2.12 33.69 17.41
C ALA A 351 3.00 34.15 16.23
N ASP A 352 4.31 33.97 16.33
CA ASP A 352 5.28 34.31 15.29
C ASP A 352 5.45 33.23 14.20
N SER A 353 4.62 32.19 14.25
CA SER A 353 4.47 31.19 13.20
C SER A 353 3.13 31.31 12.48
N THR A 354 2.23 32.20 12.90
CA THR A 354 0.91 32.39 12.27
C THR A 354 0.99 33.17 10.95
N ILE A 355 0.15 32.79 9.98
CA ILE A 355 -0.03 33.54 8.73
C ILE A 355 -1.15 34.54 8.94
N GLN A 356 -0.87 35.83 8.68
CA GLN A 356 -1.88 36.88 8.78
C GLN A 356 -2.61 37.05 7.44
N ILE A 357 -3.92 37.32 7.50
CA ILE A 357 -4.74 37.59 6.34
C ILE A 357 -5.22 39.03 6.43
N ILE A 358 -4.80 39.86 5.48
CA ILE A 358 -5.15 41.29 5.40
C ILE A 358 -6.08 41.47 4.20
N ASP A 359 -7.32 41.90 4.45
CA ASP A 359 -8.24 42.23 3.36
C ASP A 359 -7.72 43.46 2.60
N ILE A 360 -7.63 43.35 1.27
CA ILE A 360 -7.31 44.48 0.37
C ILE A 360 -8.60 45.14 -0.08
N ASP A 361 -9.52 44.32 -0.61
CA ASP A 361 -10.84 44.74 -1.10
C ASP A 361 -11.83 43.56 -0.99
N GLU A 362 -13.00 43.67 -1.65
CA GLU A 362 -14.04 42.63 -1.60
C GLU A 362 -13.61 41.29 -2.23
N ASN A 363 -12.69 41.32 -3.20
CA ASN A 363 -12.27 40.18 -4.01
C ASN A 363 -10.84 39.71 -3.70
N PHE A 364 -10.01 40.52 -3.04
CA PHE A 364 -8.61 40.20 -2.78
C PHE A 364 -8.22 40.34 -1.30
N ALA A 365 -7.33 39.46 -0.88
CA ALA A 365 -6.63 39.52 0.40
C ALA A 365 -5.12 39.33 0.19
N GLU A 366 -4.33 39.75 1.17
CA GLU A 366 -2.90 39.50 1.25
C GLU A 366 -2.62 38.53 2.40
N LEU A 367 -1.92 37.44 2.10
CA LEU A 367 -1.38 36.51 3.09
C LEU A 367 0.04 36.97 3.45
N VAL A 368 0.24 37.37 4.71
CA VAL A 368 1.54 37.78 5.21
C VAL A 368 2.15 36.62 5.99
N LEU A 369 3.20 36.03 5.43
CA LEU A 369 3.95 34.96 6.06
C LEU A 369 4.90 35.52 7.13
N PRO A 370 5.11 34.82 8.25
CA PRO A 370 6.04 35.27 9.28
C PRO A 370 7.49 35.22 8.78
N LYS A 371 8.25 36.29 9.03
CA LYS A 371 9.69 36.37 8.69
C LYS A 371 10.50 35.21 9.25
N ARG A 372 10.10 34.68 10.40
CA ARG A 372 10.78 33.56 11.08
C ARG A 372 10.81 32.30 10.22
N ILE A 373 9.90 32.13 9.25
CA ILE A 373 10.00 31.04 8.26
C ILE A 373 11.37 31.07 7.56
N TRP A 374 11.98 32.23 7.33
CA TRP A 374 13.32 32.35 6.74
C TRP A 374 14.45 32.34 7.79
N SER A 375 14.27 31.66 8.93
CA SER A 375 15.31 31.44 9.94
C SER A 375 15.73 29.97 10.03
N GLU A 376 17.03 29.70 10.16
CA GLU A 376 17.58 28.34 10.36
C GLU A 376 16.98 27.63 11.58
N ASN A 377 16.65 28.41 12.63
CA ASN A 377 16.14 27.92 13.91
C ASN A 377 14.60 27.88 13.97
N TRP A 378 13.90 28.00 12.84
CA TRP A 378 12.45 27.90 12.81
C TRP A 378 12.00 26.44 12.76
N THR A 379 11.50 25.97 13.89
CA THR A 379 11.01 24.61 14.10
C THR A 379 9.72 24.68 14.94
N PRO A 380 8.60 25.14 14.36
CA PRO A 380 7.39 25.37 15.14
C PRO A 380 6.80 24.04 15.62
N ILE A 381 6.26 24.00 16.85
CA ILE A 381 5.62 22.76 17.34
C ILE A 381 4.37 22.43 16.51
N VAL A 382 3.66 23.46 16.05
CA VAL A 382 2.47 23.36 15.21
C VAL A 382 2.71 24.14 13.92
N SER A 383 2.62 23.46 12.76
CA SER A 383 2.77 24.08 11.45
C SER A 383 1.65 25.12 11.19
N PRO A 384 1.93 26.26 10.53
CA PRO A 384 0.89 27.22 10.14
C PRO A 384 -0.11 26.72 9.11
N ILE A 385 0.24 25.69 8.35
CA ILE A 385 -0.60 25.13 7.31
C ILE A 385 -0.74 23.62 7.51
N GLU A 386 -1.99 23.15 7.41
CA GLU A 386 -2.33 21.73 7.32
C GLU A 386 -2.76 21.40 5.88
N ILE A 387 -2.21 20.34 5.30
CA ILE A 387 -2.56 19.93 3.94
C ILE A 387 -3.69 18.91 4.01
N ILE A 388 -4.84 19.31 3.48
CA ILE A 388 -6.04 18.49 3.38
C ILE A 388 -5.90 17.52 2.20
N ASP A 389 -5.42 17.99 1.04
CA ASP A 389 -5.15 17.14 -0.13
C ASP A 389 -3.94 17.63 -0.94
N GLY A 390 -3.21 16.69 -1.56
CA GLY A 390 -2.03 16.97 -2.38
C GLY A 390 -0.69 16.65 -1.72
N GLN A 391 -0.68 16.00 -0.56
CA GLN A 391 0.54 15.70 0.21
C GLN A 391 1.62 14.95 -0.61
N HIS A 392 1.25 13.95 -1.42
CA HIS A 392 2.19 13.21 -2.29
C HIS A 392 2.90 14.12 -3.31
N ARG A 393 2.21 15.17 -3.79
CA ARG A 393 2.80 16.14 -4.73
C ARG A 393 3.82 17.03 -4.04
N ILE A 394 3.57 17.41 -2.79
CA ILE A 394 4.54 18.16 -1.99
C ILE A 394 5.74 17.26 -1.64
N LYS A 395 5.50 16.01 -1.26
CA LYS A 395 6.54 15.02 -0.93
C LYS A 395 7.40 14.58 -2.12
N ALA A 396 6.93 14.74 -3.37
CA ALA A 396 7.79 14.55 -4.54
C ALA A 396 9.03 15.46 -4.52
N PHE A 397 8.96 16.56 -3.77
CA PHE A 397 10.05 17.50 -3.52
C PHE A 397 10.88 17.18 -2.26
N ASP A 398 10.66 16.01 -1.65
CA ASP A 398 11.60 15.40 -0.70
C ASP A 398 12.80 14.89 -1.50
N HIS A 399 14.03 15.30 -1.12
CA HIS A 399 15.29 14.90 -1.77
C HIS A 399 15.54 15.42 -3.20
N VAL A 400 14.90 16.51 -3.62
CA VAL A 400 15.22 17.11 -4.92
C VAL A 400 16.54 17.88 -4.81
N LEU A 401 17.54 17.39 -5.55
CA LEU A 401 18.91 17.91 -5.56
C LEU A 401 19.10 19.15 -6.43
N ASP A 402 18.21 19.41 -7.39
CA ASP A 402 18.21 20.64 -8.18
C ASP A 402 16.91 20.74 -9.01
N LEU A 403 15.88 21.44 -8.53
CA LEU A 403 14.90 22.00 -9.45
C LEU A 403 15.63 23.16 -10.11
N GLN A 404 16.08 23.02 -11.36
CA GLN A 404 16.58 24.17 -12.11
C GLN A 404 15.40 25.10 -12.47
N GLY A 405 14.79 25.76 -11.47
CA GLY A 405 13.65 26.65 -11.63
C GLY A 405 12.70 26.76 -10.42
N ASP A 406 11.83 27.77 -10.43
CA ASP A 406 10.83 28.08 -9.42
C ASP A 406 9.48 27.40 -9.69
N PHE A 407 9.37 26.11 -9.36
CA PHE A 407 8.10 25.38 -9.50
C PHE A 407 7.10 25.81 -8.41
N GLU A 408 5.92 26.29 -8.83
CA GLU A 408 4.85 26.75 -7.93
C GLU A 408 3.63 25.84 -7.97
N PHE A 409 2.95 25.72 -6.83
CA PHE A 409 1.66 25.06 -6.75
C PHE A 409 0.52 26.07 -6.73
N PRO A 410 -0.59 25.82 -7.45
CA PRO A 410 -1.84 26.47 -7.14
C PRO A 410 -2.37 25.92 -5.81
N VAL A 411 -2.86 26.78 -4.93
CA VAL A 411 -3.37 26.43 -3.60
C VAL A 411 -4.78 26.97 -3.43
N VAL A 412 -5.66 26.13 -2.87
CA VAL A 412 -6.96 26.51 -2.32
C VAL A 412 -6.88 26.33 -0.81
N ALA A 413 -6.87 27.45 -0.09
CA ALA A 413 -6.70 27.47 1.36
C ALA A 413 -7.98 27.91 2.07
N PHE A 414 -8.43 27.09 3.01
CA PHE A 414 -9.43 27.47 4.00
C PHE A 414 -8.75 28.10 5.21
N TYR A 415 -9.51 28.81 6.03
CA TYR A 415 -9.00 29.43 7.24
C TYR A 415 -9.65 28.81 8.48
N ASP A 416 -8.79 28.33 9.37
CA ASP A 416 -9.10 27.84 10.72
C ASP A 416 -10.27 26.84 10.76
N LEU A 417 -10.26 25.89 9.83
CA LEU A 417 -11.21 24.77 9.86
C LEU A 417 -10.85 23.78 10.96
N ASP A 418 -11.88 23.34 11.68
CA ASP A 418 -11.80 22.20 12.57
C ASP A 418 -11.46 20.91 11.80
N PHE A 419 -10.81 19.99 12.50
CA PHE A 419 -10.38 18.71 11.94
C PHE A 419 -11.52 17.94 11.27
N THR A 420 -12.73 17.98 11.82
CA THR A 420 -13.91 17.33 11.23
C THR A 420 -14.30 17.94 9.89
N TRP A 421 -14.17 19.26 9.71
CA TRP A 421 -14.42 19.92 8.43
C TRP A 421 -13.34 19.64 7.41
N GLN A 422 -12.08 19.54 7.84
CA GLN A 422 -10.99 19.11 6.97
C GLN A 422 -11.20 17.69 6.48
N ALA A 423 -11.62 16.77 7.36
CA ALA A 423 -11.96 15.40 6.99
C ALA A 423 -13.17 15.34 6.03
N TYR A 424 -14.21 16.14 6.29
CA TYR A 424 -15.36 16.28 5.39
C TYR A 424 -14.92 16.79 4.01
N LEU A 425 -14.10 17.85 3.95
CA LEU A 425 -13.57 18.39 2.69
C LEU A 425 -12.75 17.34 1.95
N PHE A 426 -11.79 16.69 2.63
CA PHE A 426 -11.00 15.61 2.05
C PHE A 426 -11.88 14.52 1.43
N TYR A 427 -12.91 14.08 2.16
CA TYR A 427 -13.89 13.11 1.67
C TYR A 427 -14.65 13.64 0.44
N THR A 428 -15.20 14.85 0.52
CA THR A 428 -15.99 15.44 -0.57
C THR A 428 -15.19 15.82 -1.82
N ILE A 429 -13.86 15.98 -1.72
CA ILE A 429 -12.97 16.35 -2.83
C ILE A 429 -12.30 15.12 -3.46
N ASN A 430 -11.93 14.12 -2.67
CA ASN A 430 -11.17 12.96 -3.17
C ASN A 430 -12.01 11.71 -3.37
N ILE A 431 -13.12 11.61 -2.63
CA ILE A 431 -13.96 10.41 -2.64
C ILE A 431 -15.23 10.66 -3.46
N LYS A 432 -15.83 11.85 -3.38
CA LYS A 432 -17.04 12.20 -4.16
C LYS A 432 -16.81 12.49 -5.65
N PRO A 433 -15.77 13.23 -6.10
CA PRO A 433 -15.52 13.49 -7.51
C PRO A 433 -14.79 12.29 -8.13
N LYS A 434 -15.41 11.63 -9.13
CA LYS A 434 -14.90 10.42 -9.78
C LYS A 434 -13.49 10.61 -10.37
N ARG A 435 -12.46 10.15 -9.65
CA ARG A 435 -11.31 9.38 -10.19
C ARG A 435 -10.54 8.74 -9.04
N ILE A 436 -10.90 7.49 -8.73
CA ILE A 436 -10.13 6.61 -7.85
C ILE A 436 -9.62 5.46 -8.71
N ASN A 437 -8.40 4.99 -8.41
CA ASN A 437 -7.91 3.68 -8.86
C ASN A 437 -9.02 2.65 -8.67
N THR A 438 -9.48 2.10 -9.79
CA THR A 438 -10.68 1.29 -9.89
C THR A 438 -10.66 0.18 -8.83
N SER A 439 -9.56 -0.56 -8.68
CA SER A 439 -9.50 -1.71 -7.76
C SER A 439 -9.65 -1.32 -6.26
N LEU A 440 -8.95 -0.28 -5.79
CA LEU A 440 -9.02 0.17 -4.39
C LEU A 440 -10.33 0.90 -4.05
N ALA A 441 -10.91 1.61 -5.03
CA ALA A 441 -12.25 2.16 -4.92
C ALA A 441 -13.28 1.04 -4.72
N TYR A 442 -13.13 -0.05 -5.47
CA TYR A 442 -14.04 -1.19 -5.47
C TYR A 442 -13.97 -2.03 -4.19
N ASP A 443 -12.78 -2.10 -3.56
CA ASP A 443 -12.58 -2.81 -2.28
C ASP A 443 -13.13 -2.06 -1.07
N LEU A 444 -13.10 -0.72 -1.08
CA LEU A 444 -13.71 0.12 -0.03
C LEU A 444 -15.22 0.35 -0.23
N MET A 445 -15.77 -0.02 -1.38
CA MET A 445 -17.15 0.27 -1.77
C MET A 445 -18.24 -0.51 -1.04
N PRO A 446 -18.04 -1.72 -0.48
CA PRO A 446 -19.06 -2.38 0.33
C PRO A 446 -19.57 -1.50 1.47
N LEU A 447 -18.69 -0.67 2.06
CA LEU A 447 -19.01 0.30 3.12
C LEU A 447 -19.78 1.54 2.61
N LEU A 448 -19.69 1.83 1.30
CA LEU A 448 -20.38 2.94 0.64
C LEU A 448 -21.78 2.56 0.12
N ARG A 449 -22.14 1.27 0.13
CA ARG A 449 -23.45 0.77 -0.32
C ARG A 449 -24.62 1.11 0.61
N ILE A 450 -24.35 1.51 1.85
CA ILE A 450 -25.35 1.98 2.83
C ILE A 450 -25.81 3.42 2.54
N GLN A 451 -25.18 4.10 1.58
CA GLN A 451 -25.38 5.53 1.38
C GLN A 451 -26.41 5.79 0.28
N ASP A 452 -27.58 6.29 0.68
CA ASP A 452 -28.76 6.60 -0.17
C ASP A 452 -28.45 7.36 -1.47
N TRP A 453 -27.38 8.17 -1.49
CA TRP A 453 -27.01 8.98 -2.64
C TRP A 453 -26.35 8.18 -3.78
N LEU A 454 -25.74 7.02 -3.49
CA LEU A 454 -25.15 6.13 -4.50
C LEU A 454 -26.22 5.30 -5.22
N GLU A 455 -27.39 5.11 -4.60
CA GLU A 455 -28.52 4.35 -5.14
C GLU A 455 -29.31 5.12 -6.20
N GLN A 456 -29.14 6.45 -6.27
CA GLN A 456 -29.87 7.34 -7.18
C GLN A 456 -29.14 7.57 -8.52
N ASP A 457 -27.93 7.02 -8.71
CA ASP A 457 -27.20 7.06 -9.99
C ASP A 457 -27.77 5.99 -10.95
N LEU A 458 -28.45 6.45 -12.01
CA LEU A 458 -29.17 5.63 -13.02
C LEU A 458 -28.31 4.54 -13.69
N ASN A 459 -26.98 4.61 -13.62
CA ASN A 459 -26.05 3.60 -14.18
C ASN A 459 -24.99 3.09 -13.19
N GLY A 460 -24.89 3.66 -11.98
CA GLY A 460 -23.79 3.41 -11.04
C GLY A 460 -23.78 1.99 -10.45
N PRO A 461 -24.89 1.49 -9.87
CA PRO A 461 -24.94 0.19 -9.22
C PRO A 461 -24.73 -1.01 -10.15
N ASP A 462 -25.18 -0.94 -11.41
CA ASP A 462 -25.14 -2.08 -12.34
C ASP A 462 -23.80 -2.24 -13.05
N VAL A 463 -23.10 -1.14 -13.35
CA VAL A 463 -21.72 -1.18 -13.86
C VAL A 463 -20.80 -1.79 -12.80
N TYR A 464 -20.97 -1.40 -11.55
CA TYR A 464 -20.19 -1.90 -10.43
C TYR A 464 -20.30 -3.43 -10.23
N LYS A 465 -21.52 -3.96 -10.15
CA LYS A 465 -21.73 -5.40 -9.92
C LYS A 465 -21.08 -6.24 -11.02
N LYS A 466 -21.17 -5.76 -12.27
CA LYS A 466 -20.56 -6.41 -13.43
C LYS A 466 -19.04 -6.41 -13.36
N VAL A 467 -18.43 -5.28 -12.95
CA VAL A 467 -16.97 -5.19 -12.78
C VAL A 467 -16.48 -6.14 -11.69
N ARG A 468 -17.11 -6.13 -10.50
CA ARG A 468 -16.71 -7.06 -9.42
C ARG A 468 -16.93 -8.52 -9.82
N ALA A 469 -18.05 -8.84 -10.47
CA ALA A 469 -18.29 -10.18 -10.99
C ALA A 469 -17.26 -10.59 -12.06
N GLN A 470 -16.79 -9.66 -12.89
CA GLN A 470 -15.71 -9.88 -13.84
C GLN A 470 -14.39 -10.20 -13.12
N GLU A 471 -13.98 -9.38 -12.15
CA GLU A 471 -12.75 -9.60 -11.36
C GLU A 471 -12.75 -10.97 -10.70
N LEU A 472 -13.86 -11.37 -10.07
CA LEU A 472 -14.01 -12.69 -9.44
C LEU A 472 -13.96 -13.83 -10.47
N THR A 473 -14.54 -13.63 -11.66
CA THR A 473 -14.50 -14.60 -12.76
C THR A 473 -13.06 -14.79 -13.26
N GLU A 474 -12.30 -13.71 -13.40
CA GLU A 474 -10.89 -13.72 -13.80
C GLU A 474 -10.03 -14.45 -12.77
N LEU A 475 -10.24 -14.22 -11.46
CA LEU A 475 -9.52 -14.92 -10.40
C LEU A 475 -9.86 -16.42 -10.35
N LEU A 476 -11.14 -16.78 -10.50
CA LEU A 476 -11.55 -18.19 -10.62
C LEU A 476 -10.88 -18.89 -11.81
N TRP A 477 -10.71 -18.19 -12.92
CA TRP A 477 -10.08 -18.72 -14.14
C TRP A 477 -8.55 -18.79 -14.04
N LYS A 478 -7.91 -17.78 -13.43
CA LYS A 478 -6.45 -17.64 -13.39
C LYS A 478 -5.80 -18.41 -12.24
N SER A 479 -6.44 -18.55 -11.09
CA SER A 479 -5.78 -19.12 -9.91
C SER A 479 -5.62 -20.64 -10.01
N PRO A 480 -4.39 -21.20 -9.92
CA PRO A 480 -4.14 -22.64 -10.07
C PRO A 480 -4.88 -23.54 -9.06
N VAL A 481 -5.19 -23.01 -7.88
CA VAL A 481 -5.92 -23.74 -6.83
C VAL A 481 -7.43 -23.85 -7.08
N SER A 482 -7.94 -23.16 -8.09
CA SER A 482 -9.35 -23.13 -8.49
C SER A 482 -9.73 -24.35 -9.34
N PRO A 483 -10.86 -25.01 -9.07
CA PRO A 483 -11.44 -26.00 -10.01
C PRO A 483 -11.79 -25.42 -11.37
N TRP A 484 -11.83 -24.09 -11.51
CA TRP A 484 -12.09 -23.38 -12.76
C TRP A 484 -10.83 -22.90 -13.48
N PHE A 485 -9.64 -23.27 -12.99
CA PHE A 485 -8.37 -22.88 -13.60
C PHE A 485 -8.35 -23.26 -15.09
N ASN A 486 -8.23 -22.24 -15.96
CA ASN A 486 -8.28 -22.37 -17.42
C ASN A 486 -9.54 -23.05 -18.01
N ARG A 487 -10.67 -23.09 -17.27
CA ARG A 487 -11.91 -23.80 -17.66
C ARG A 487 -13.11 -22.88 -17.91
N ILE A 488 -12.88 -21.57 -17.96
CA ILE A 488 -13.88 -20.57 -18.33
C ILE A 488 -13.48 -20.01 -19.70
N ASN A 489 -14.44 -19.89 -20.62
CA ASN A 489 -14.20 -19.30 -21.93
C ASN A 489 -14.17 -17.77 -21.82
N MET A 490 -12.96 -17.24 -21.68
CA MET A 490 -12.67 -15.81 -21.52
C MET A 490 -12.69 -15.02 -22.84
N LEU A 491 -12.43 -15.68 -23.98
CA LEU A 491 -12.26 -15.01 -25.28
C LEU A 491 -13.50 -15.11 -26.18
N GLY A 492 -14.56 -15.77 -25.73
CA GLY A 492 -15.77 -15.97 -26.52
C GLY A 492 -15.55 -16.85 -27.74
N ASN A 493 -14.44 -17.61 -27.79
CA ASN A 493 -14.13 -18.49 -28.91
C ASN A 493 -15.17 -19.60 -28.96
N THR A 494 -16.00 -19.60 -29.99
CA THR A 494 -16.89 -20.71 -30.35
C THR A 494 -16.26 -21.46 -31.52
N GLY A 495 -15.81 -22.69 -31.30
CA GLY A 495 -15.49 -23.61 -32.41
C GLY A 495 -14.15 -24.34 -32.32
N ASP A 496 -13.17 -23.83 -31.55
CA ASP A 496 -11.89 -24.51 -31.36
C ASP A 496 -11.74 -24.96 -29.90
N ASN A 497 -11.10 -26.12 -29.70
CA ASN A 497 -10.80 -26.79 -28.42
C ASN A 497 -9.93 -25.97 -27.42
N SER A 498 -9.95 -24.64 -27.50
CA SER A 498 -9.16 -23.70 -26.68
C SER A 498 -9.99 -22.91 -25.65
N GLY A 499 -11.33 -23.01 -25.66
CA GLY A 499 -12.22 -22.36 -24.69
C GLY A 499 -12.87 -23.34 -23.71
N GLY A 500 -13.02 -22.94 -22.44
CA GLY A 500 -13.79 -23.70 -21.45
C GLY A 500 -15.28 -23.83 -21.80
N PRO A 501 -16.04 -24.78 -21.21
CA PRO A 501 -17.41 -25.05 -21.65
C PRO A 501 -18.44 -23.98 -21.24
N VAL A 502 -18.09 -23.11 -20.28
CA VAL A 502 -18.96 -22.02 -19.80
C VAL A 502 -18.32 -20.66 -20.16
N SER A 503 -19.11 -19.73 -20.70
CA SER A 503 -18.63 -18.40 -21.08
C SER A 503 -18.40 -17.49 -19.88
N GLN A 504 -17.46 -16.55 -20.00
CA GLN A 504 -17.23 -15.49 -19.03
C GLN A 504 -18.52 -14.73 -18.70
N ASN A 505 -19.31 -14.40 -19.73
CA ASN A 505 -20.58 -13.68 -19.57
C ASN A 505 -21.59 -14.48 -18.73
N ALA A 506 -21.64 -15.81 -18.84
CA ALA A 506 -22.50 -16.65 -18.01
C ALA A 506 -22.11 -16.58 -16.53
N PHE A 507 -20.81 -16.61 -16.22
CA PHE A 507 -20.29 -16.43 -14.85
C PHE A 507 -20.60 -15.03 -14.29
N ILE A 508 -20.32 -13.98 -15.07
CA ILE A 508 -20.56 -12.59 -14.66
C ILE A 508 -22.04 -12.37 -14.32
N ASN A 509 -22.96 -12.83 -15.18
CA ASN A 509 -24.40 -12.69 -14.95
C ASN A 509 -24.87 -13.53 -13.74
N SER A 510 -24.30 -14.71 -13.54
CA SER A 510 -24.64 -15.57 -12.40
C SER A 510 -24.18 -14.94 -11.08
N LEU A 511 -22.94 -14.44 -11.00
CA LEU A 511 -22.41 -13.76 -9.82
C LEU A 511 -23.14 -12.44 -9.53
N THR A 512 -23.42 -11.64 -10.56
CA THR A 512 -24.18 -10.39 -10.44
C THR A 512 -25.57 -10.60 -9.84
N THR A 513 -26.20 -11.74 -10.13
CA THR A 513 -27.54 -12.06 -9.64
C THR A 513 -27.57 -12.90 -8.36
N SER A 514 -26.43 -13.41 -7.90
CA SER A 514 -26.29 -14.18 -6.66
C SER A 514 -25.40 -13.43 -5.64
N PHE A 515 -24.11 -13.73 -5.59
CA PHE A 515 -23.16 -13.22 -4.60
C PHE A 515 -23.01 -11.69 -4.58
N VAL A 516 -23.15 -11.01 -5.73
CA VAL A 516 -23.01 -9.53 -5.82
C VAL A 516 -24.38 -8.83 -5.91
N LYS A 517 -25.48 -9.57 -5.69
CA LYS A 517 -26.85 -9.06 -5.76
C LYS A 517 -27.12 -8.09 -4.60
N LYS A 518 -27.86 -7.00 -4.88
CA LYS A 518 -28.40 -6.13 -3.82
C LYS A 518 -29.42 -6.90 -2.96
N TRP A 519 -29.46 -6.60 -1.67
CA TRP A 519 -30.57 -7.03 -0.82
C TRP A 519 -31.89 -6.43 -1.30
N ASP A 520 -32.90 -7.29 -1.42
CA ASP A 520 -34.24 -6.93 -1.92
C ASP A 520 -35.28 -6.88 -0.79
N GLY A 521 -34.83 -6.77 0.45
CA GLY A 521 -35.67 -6.86 1.64
C GLY A 521 -35.88 -8.29 2.16
N LYS A 522 -35.50 -9.32 1.38
CA LYS A 522 -35.61 -10.73 1.79
C LYS A 522 -34.26 -11.46 1.76
N LEU A 523 -33.58 -11.44 0.62
CA LEU A 523 -32.28 -12.10 0.39
C LEU A 523 -31.37 -11.24 -0.48
N GLY A 524 -30.12 -11.09 -0.04
CA GLY A 524 -29.07 -10.36 -0.73
C GLY A 524 -27.94 -11.26 -1.20
N GLY A 525 -26.97 -10.65 -1.89
CA GLY A 525 -25.68 -11.27 -2.15
C GLY A 525 -24.77 -11.11 -0.94
N LEU A 526 -24.01 -12.15 -0.59
CA LEU A 526 -23.03 -12.09 0.49
C LEU A 526 -22.00 -10.98 0.24
N PHE A 527 -21.61 -10.77 -1.01
CA PHE A 527 -20.73 -9.68 -1.43
C PHE A 527 -21.54 -8.49 -1.93
N GLY A 528 -22.83 -8.37 -1.62
CA GLY A 528 -23.80 -7.45 -2.21
C GLY A 528 -24.10 -6.18 -1.40
N GLY A 529 -23.69 -6.11 -0.13
CA GLY A 529 -23.82 -4.94 0.73
C GLY A 529 -24.62 -5.24 1.99
N GLU A 530 -25.58 -4.38 2.31
CA GLU A 530 -26.50 -4.53 3.45
C GLU A 530 -27.17 -5.90 3.48
N MET A 531 -27.17 -6.54 4.64
CA MET A 531 -27.84 -7.83 4.85
C MET A 531 -29.19 -7.69 5.59
N ASN A 532 -29.35 -6.62 6.38
CA ASN A 532 -30.56 -6.23 7.11
C ASN A 532 -30.80 -4.72 6.97
N ALA A 533 -32.05 -4.27 7.19
CA ALA A 533 -32.38 -2.84 7.16
C ALA A 533 -31.77 -2.11 8.37
N GLY A 534 -30.83 -1.20 8.11
CA GLY A 534 -30.29 -0.28 9.13
C GLY A 534 -29.15 -0.83 10.01
N GLU A 535 -28.69 -2.06 9.80
CA GLU A 535 -27.54 -2.65 10.50
C GLU A 535 -26.30 -2.71 9.58
N GLN A 536 -25.12 -2.38 10.12
CA GLN A 536 -23.84 -2.41 9.39
C GLN A 536 -23.23 -3.83 9.30
N ASP A 537 -24.05 -4.86 9.15
CA ASP A 537 -23.59 -6.24 8.96
C ASP A 537 -23.13 -6.44 7.51
N ILE A 538 -21.98 -5.83 7.20
CA ILE A 538 -21.31 -5.95 5.91
C ILE A 538 -20.09 -6.84 6.08
N ILE A 539 -19.99 -7.85 5.22
CA ILE A 539 -18.76 -8.60 5.09
C ILE A 539 -17.67 -7.71 4.47
N GLN A 540 -16.61 -7.41 5.23
CA GLN A 540 -15.52 -6.54 4.80
C GLN A 540 -14.40 -7.31 4.09
N TRP A 541 -14.77 -8.32 3.30
CA TRP A 541 -13.81 -9.12 2.56
C TRP A 541 -13.32 -8.36 1.33
N ASP A 542 -11.99 -8.36 1.16
CA ASP A 542 -11.35 -7.92 -0.07
C ASP A 542 -11.65 -8.87 -1.25
N LYS A 543 -11.22 -8.48 -2.46
CA LYS A 543 -11.47 -9.27 -3.68
C LYS A 543 -10.82 -10.66 -3.61
N GLU A 544 -9.63 -10.78 -3.02
CA GLU A 544 -8.91 -12.04 -2.87
C GLU A 544 -9.68 -13.00 -1.95
N THR A 545 -10.22 -12.50 -0.83
CA THR A 545 -11.02 -13.31 0.11
C THR A 545 -12.35 -13.72 -0.49
N GLN A 546 -13.02 -12.82 -1.22
CA GLN A 546 -14.24 -13.16 -1.97
C GLN A 546 -14.00 -14.27 -3.01
N ALA A 547 -12.92 -14.15 -3.79
CA ALA A 547 -12.53 -15.17 -4.76
C ALA A 547 -12.18 -16.50 -4.07
N ALA A 548 -11.42 -16.46 -2.97
CA ALA A 548 -11.06 -17.64 -2.19
C ALA A 548 -12.29 -18.37 -1.61
N TYR A 549 -13.33 -17.65 -1.18
CA TYR A 549 -14.58 -18.27 -0.73
C TYR A 549 -15.29 -19.01 -1.87
N LEU A 550 -15.42 -18.38 -3.04
CA LEU A 550 -15.97 -19.02 -4.25
C LEU A 550 -15.16 -20.24 -4.67
N ILE A 551 -13.83 -20.15 -4.65
CA ILE A 551 -12.93 -21.28 -4.93
C ILE A 551 -13.18 -22.41 -3.93
N THR A 552 -13.36 -22.09 -2.65
CA THR A 552 -13.61 -23.08 -1.60
C THR A 552 -14.94 -23.81 -1.81
N ILE A 553 -16.01 -23.10 -2.19
CA ILE A 553 -17.31 -23.70 -2.58
C ILE A 553 -17.10 -24.72 -3.71
N TRP A 554 -16.45 -24.31 -4.80
CA TRP A 554 -16.23 -25.19 -5.94
C TRP A 554 -15.32 -26.36 -5.60
N LYS A 555 -14.33 -26.20 -4.71
CA LYS A 555 -13.47 -27.29 -4.23
C LYS A 555 -14.25 -28.30 -3.38
N SER A 556 -15.17 -27.85 -2.55
CA SER A 556 -16.06 -28.75 -1.78
C SER A 556 -16.95 -29.57 -2.70
N ILE A 557 -17.53 -28.96 -3.74
CA ILE A 557 -18.30 -29.68 -4.77
C ILE A 557 -17.41 -30.69 -5.49
N ASN A 558 -16.23 -30.27 -5.94
CA ASN A 558 -15.28 -31.13 -6.64
C ASN A 558 -14.86 -32.34 -5.78
N SER A 559 -14.63 -32.12 -4.48
CA SER A 559 -14.32 -33.20 -3.54
C SER A 559 -15.49 -34.15 -3.33
N ALA A 560 -16.73 -33.62 -3.21
CA ALA A 560 -17.93 -34.44 -3.09
C ALA A 560 -18.15 -35.32 -4.33
N VAL A 561 -18.02 -34.76 -5.53
CA VAL A 561 -18.08 -35.52 -6.79
C VAL A 561 -17.01 -36.62 -6.85
N GLY A 562 -15.79 -36.31 -6.42
CA GLY A 562 -14.69 -37.26 -6.38
C GLY A 562 -14.98 -38.49 -5.50
N LYS A 563 -15.64 -38.27 -4.36
CA LYS A 563 -15.97 -39.31 -3.36
C LYS A 563 -17.30 -40.01 -3.60
N SER A 564 -18.17 -39.42 -4.42
CA SER A 564 -19.55 -39.90 -4.61
C SER A 564 -19.63 -41.17 -5.46
N ASN A 565 -20.61 -42.00 -5.11
CA ASN A 565 -21.04 -43.17 -5.89
C ASN A 565 -22.45 -43.00 -6.47
N ALA A 566 -22.97 -41.77 -6.52
CA ALA A 566 -24.26 -41.49 -7.13
C ALA A 566 -24.31 -42.00 -8.59
N GLU A 567 -25.51 -42.40 -9.02
CA GLU A 567 -25.72 -43.00 -10.35
C GLU A 567 -25.12 -42.12 -11.46
N TRP A 568 -25.38 -40.81 -11.40
CA TRP A 568 -24.90 -39.86 -12.40
C TRP A 568 -23.37 -39.73 -12.44
N VAL A 569 -22.70 -39.79 -11.28
CA VAL A 569 -21.23 -39.71 -11.17
C VAL A 569 -20.59 -40.94 -11.80
N THR A 570 -21.08 -42.12 -11.41
CA THR A 570 -20.55 -43.40 -11.90
C THR A 570 -20.82 -43.58 -13.40
N ASP A 571 -21.96 -43.12 -13.89
CA ASP A 571 -22.34 -43.16 -15.29
C ASP A 571 -21.51 -42.21 -16.17
N LEU A 572 -21.23 -40.98 -15.71
CA LEU A 572 -20.29 -40.09 -16.42
C LEU A 572 -18.86 -40.65 -16.41
N LYS A 573 -18.39 -41.24 -15.31
CA LYS A 573 -17.06 -41.89 -15.25
C LYS A 573 -16.92 -43.05 -16.24
N LYS A 574 -18.02 -43.74 -16.59
CA LYS A 574 -18.05 -44.79 -17.61
C LYS A 574 -18.02 -44.25 -19.04
N ARG A 575 -18.19 -42.95 -19.24
CA ARG A 575 -18.24 -42.27 -20.54
C ARG A 575 -17.13 -41.22 -20.67
N PRO A 576 -15.85 -41.58 -20.46
CA PRO A 576 -14.78 -40.59 -20.43
C PRO A 576 -14.60 -39.89 -21.79
N THR A 577 -14.38 -38.59 -21.75
CA THR A 577 -13.93 -37.79 -22.90
C THR A 577 -12.44 -38.01 -23.20
N GLU A 578 -11.96 -37.63 -24.39
CA GLU A 578 -10.53 -37.75 -24.75
C GLU A 578 -9.60 -37.03 -23.75
N SER A 579 -10.01 -35.85 -23.27
CA SER A 579 -9.26 -35.10 -22.26
C SER A 579 -9.21 -35.80 -20.89
N GLN A 580 -10.26 -36.54 -20.53
CA GLN A 580 -10.32 -37.32 -19.29
C GLN A 580 -9.52 -38.63 -19.38
N LEU A 581 -9.44 -39.24 -20.56
CA LEU A 581 -8.54 -40.37 -20.80
C LEU A 581 -7.07 -39.95 -20.64
N ALA A 582 -6.72 -38.72 -21.00
CA ALA A 582 -5.37 -38.18 -20.83
C ALA A 582 -5.01 -37.87 -19.36
N ASN A 583 -6.00 -37.60 -18.50
CA ASN A 583 -5.77 -37.35 -17.06
C ASN A 583 -6.86 -37.99 -16.18
N PRO A 584 -6.80 -39.32 -15.94
CA PRO A 584 -7.86 -40.07 -15.25
C PRO A 584 -8.04 -39.70 -13.77
N SER A 585 -7.05 -39.05 -13.15
CA SER A 585 -7.07 -38.63 -11.74
C SER A 585 -7.62 -37.21 -11.54
N ASP A 586 -8.02 -36.52 -12.61
CA ASP A 586 -8.66 -35.20 -12.49
C ASP A 586 -10.04 -35.35 -11.84
N LEU A 587 -10.09 -35.06 -10.54
CA LEU A 587 -11.33 -35.03 -9.77
C LEU A 587 -12.37 -34.07 -10.37
N SER A 588 -11.93 -33.13 -11.21
CA SER A 588 -12.75 -32.13 -11.86
C SER A 588 -13.41 -32.59 -13.16
N PHE A 589 -13.45 -33.90 -13.44
CA PHE A 589 -14.06 -34.44 -14.66
C PHE A 589 -15.49 -33.93 -14.90
N ALA A 590 -16.30 -33.73 -13.84
CA ALA A 590 -17.65 -33.21 -13.96
C ALA A 590 -17.70 -31.75 -14.47
N PHE A 591 -16.62 -30.98 -14.32
CA PHE A 591 -16.48 -29.59 -14.77
C PHE A 591 -15.99 -29.47 -16.22
N THR A 592 -15.67 -30.58 -16.87
CA THR A 592 -15.22 -30.63 -18.27
C THR A 592 -16.09 -31.53 -19.14
N HIS A 593 -16.89 -32.42 -18.54
CA HIS A 593 -17.72 -33.38 -19.27
C HIS A 593 -18.94 -32.70 -19.95
N PRO A 594 -19.15 -32.82 -21.27
CA PRO A 594 -20.22 -32.12 -21.99
C PRO A 594 -21.64 -32.55 -21.60
N LEU A 595 -21.78 -33.75 -21.03
CA LEU A 595 -23.05 -34.28 -20.50
C LEU A 595 -23.32 -33.87 -19.04
N SER A 596 -22.56 -32.94 -18.47
CA SER A 596 -22.72 -32.47 -17.10
C SER A 596 -23.33 -31.06 -17.05
N PHE A 597 -24.27 -30.83 -16.15
CA PHE A 597 -24.80 -29.49 -15.91
C PHE A 597 -23.75 -28.54 -15.31
N PHE A 598 -22.70 -29.05 -14.66
CA PHE A 598 -21.59 -28.21 -14.20
C PHE A 598 -20.86 -27.53 -15.36
N THR A 599 -21.01 -28.00 -16.61
CA THR A 599 -20.42 -27.37 -17.80
C THR A 599 -21.39 -26.47 -18.54
N THR A 600 -22.52 -26.09 -17.93
CA THR A 600 -23.52 -25.23 -18.55
C THR A 600 -23.90 -24.07 -17.62
N ASP A 601 -24.38 -22.98 -18.21
CA ASP A 601 -24.96 -21.87 -17.45
C ASP A 601 -26.12 -22.32 -16.54
N GLN A 602 -26.87 -23.34 -16.98
CA GLN A 602 -27.99 -23.94 -16.24
C GLN A 602 -27.57 -24.65 -14.96
N GLY A 603 -26.37 -25.19 -14.86
CA GLY A 603 -25.88 -25.73 -13.58
C GLY A 603 -25.14 -24.70 -12.72
N ILE A 604 -24.32 -23.83 -13.33
CA ILE A 604 -23.53 -22.83 -12.58
C ILE A 604 -24.41 -21.88 -11.80
N ARG A 605 -25.47 -21.37 -12.44
CA ARG A 605 -26.28 -20.32 -11.84
C ARG A 605 -27.06 -20.79 -10.60
N PRO A 606 -27.78 -21.94 -10.62
CA PRO A 606 -28.43 -22.47 -9.43
C PRO A 606 -27.49 -22.78 -8.28
N ILE A 607 -26.26 -23.27 -8.55
CA ILE A 607 -25.25 -23.51 -7.51
C ILE A 607 -24.88 -22.20 -6.83
N LEU A 608 -24.51 -21.18 -7.59
CA LEU A 608 -24.11 -19.90 -7.04
C LEU A 608 -25.26 -19.24 -6.24
N PHE A 609 -26.50 -19.35 -6.72
CA PHE A 609 -27.67 -18.94 -5.94
C PHE A 609 -27.78 -19.70 -4.62
N LEU A 610 -27.76 -21.03 -4.68
CA LEU A 610 -27.97 -21.90 -3.52
C LEU A 610 -26.94 -21.63 -2.41
N PHE A 611 -25.65 -21.62 -2.77
CA PHE A 611 -24.58 -21.38 -1.81
C PHE A 611 -24.61 -19.96 -1.27
N ASN A 612 -24.94 -18.96 -2.11
CA ASN A 612 -25.13 -17.59 -1.63
C ASN A 612 -26.26 -17.52 -0.60
N ASP A 613 -27.45 -18.01 -0.94
CA ASP A 613 -28.63 -17.86 -0.09
C ASP A 613 -28.45 -18.54 1.27
N LEU A 614 -27.90 -19.75 1.26
CA LEU A 614 -27.66 -20.51 2.48
C LEU A 614 -26.56 -19.86 3.33
N SER A 615 -25.47 -19.38 2.70
CA SER A 615 -24.42 -18.63 3.41
C SER A 615 -24.95 -17.30 3.98
N PHE A 616 -25.86 -16.65 3.25
CA PHE A 616 -26.50 -15.39 3.67
C PHE A 616 -27.38 -15.63 4.91
N VAL A 617 -28.18 -16.70 4.91
CA VAL A 617 -29.02 -17.05 6.08
C VAL A 617 -28.18 -17.58 7.25
N ALA A 618 -27.08 -18.29 6.97
CA ALA A 618 -26.19 -18.85 7.99
C ALA A 618 -25.08 -17.87 8.42
N TYR A 619 -25.11 -16.62 7.99
CA TYR A 619 -24.01 -15.65 8.13
C TYR A 619 -23.43 -15.57 9.54
N ASP A 620 -24.30 -15.35 10.54
CA ASP A 620 -23.89 -15.23 11.95
C ASP A 620 -23.38 -16.55 12.53
N PHE A 621 -24.07 -17.64 12.20
CA PHE A 621 -23.71 -18.99 12.65
C PHE A 621 -22.32 -19.40 12.13
N LEU A 622 -22.01 -19.03 10.88
CA LEU A 622 -20.72 -19.26 10.24
C LEU A 622 -19.64 -18.24 10.67
N LYS A 623 -20.03 -17.19 11.42
CA LYS A 623 -19.14 -16.10 11.87
C LYS A 623 -18.34 -15.49 10.71
N LEU A 624 -18.97 -15.34 9.53
CA LEU A 624 -18.27 -14.91 8.30
C LEU A 624 -17.66 -13.50 8.43
N ASN A 625 -18.27 -12.63 9.24
CA ASN A 625 -17.71 -11.31 9.57
C ASN A 625 -16.41 -11.34 10.37
N LYS A 626 -16.14 -12.42 11.11
CA LYS A 626 -14.93 -12.57 11.93
C LYS A 626 -13.79 -13.26 11.18
N PHE A 627 -14.07 -13.80 9.99
CA PHE A 627 -13.04 -14.42 9.17
C PHE A 627 -12.08 -13.36 8.62
N TYR A 628 -10.81 -13.46 8.99
CA TYR A 628 -9.75 -12.57 8.52
C TYR A 628 -8.43 -13.33 8.41
N VAL A 629 -7.71 -13.10 7.32
CA VAL A 629 -6.37 -13.65 7.09
C VAL A 629 -5.43 -12.48 6.84
N SER A 630 -4.40 -12.35 7.68
CA SER A 630 -3.35 -11.36 7.47
C SER A 630 -2.44 -11.81 6.33
N ILE A 631 -2.48 -11.10 5.21
CA ILE A 631 -1.62 -11.36 4.05
C ILE A 631 -0.62 -10.21 3.92
N ASP A 632 0.66 -10.58 3.91
CA ASP A 632 1.75 -9.66 3.61
C ASP A 632 1.84 -9.47 2.09
N THR A 633 1.22 -8.41 1.58
CA THR A 633 1.14 -8.11 0.15
C THR A 633 2.49 -7.77 -0.48
N GLU A 634 3.53 -7.51 0.32
CA GLU A 634 4.90 -7.30 -0.18
C GLU A 634 5.64 -8.62 -0.43
N LYS A 635 5.20 -9.71 0.21
CA LYS A 635 5.83 -11.04 0.12
C LYS A 635 5.11 -12.02 -0.79
N PHE A 636 3.81 -11.88 -0.98
CA PHE A 636 3.00 -12.85 -1.70
C PHE A 636 2.40 -12.24 -2.97
N THR A 637 2.52 -12.96 -4.07
CA THR A 637 1.74 -12.70 -5.28
C THR A 637 0.25 -12.93 -5.01
N THR A 638 -0.64 -12.37 -5.84
CA THR A 638 -2.09 -12.56 -5.71
C THR A 638 -2.49 -14.04 -5.67
N ASP A 639 -1.83 -14.89 -6.45
CA ASP A 639 -2.13 -16.32 -6.48
C ASP A 639 -1.71 -17.04 -5.18
N GLU A 640 -0.56 -16.69 -4.61
CA GLU A 640 -0.10 -17.22 -3.31
C GLU A 640 -0.98 -16.72 -2.16
N ALA A 641 -1.45 -15.48 -2.23
CA ALA A 641 -2.39 -14.90 -1.29
C ALA A 641 -3.72 -15.68 -1.29
N ILE A 642 -4.30 -15.91 -2.47
CA ILE A 642 -5.54 -16.67 -2.64
C ILE A 642 -5.38 -18.10 -2.10
N GLU A 643 -4.28 -18.79 -2.43
CA GLU A 643 -4.02 -20.14 -1.93
C GLU A 643 -4.02 -20.19 -0.39
N LYS A 644 -3.37 -19.23 0.26
CA LYS A 644 -3.35 -19.13 1.73
C LYS A 644 -4.74 -18.89 2.31
N ILE A 645 -5.54 -18.01 1.71
CA ILE A 645 -6.90 -17.75 2.18
C ILE A 645 -7.77 -19.00 2.00
N VAL A 646 -7.68 -19.69 0.86
CA VAL A 646 -8.40 -20.95 0.61
C VAL A 646 -8.05 -21.99 1.66
N ASN A 647 -6.77 -22.14 2.00
CA ASN A 647 -6.34 -23.07 3.05
C ASN A 647 -6.85 -22.66 4.44
N SER A 648 -6.98 -21.36 4.70
CA SER A 648 -7.55 -20.84 5.94
C SER A 648 -9.06 -21.14 6.04
N PHE A 649 -9.84 -20.89 4.97
CA PHE A 649 -11.26 -21.27 4.92
C PHE A 649 -11.48 -22.77 5.14
N ARG A 650 -10.60 -23.62 4.61
CA ARG A 650 -10.66 -25.08 4.82
C ARG A 650 -10.29 -25.50 6.24
N SER A 651 -9.49 -24.70 6.93
CA SER A 651 -9.09 -24.95 8.32
C SER A 651 -10.16 -24.49 9.31
N GLU A 652 -11.02 -23.53 8.91
CA GLU A 652 -12.18 -23.11 9.68
C GLU A 652 -13.28 -24.18 9.66
N LYS A 653 -13.28 -25.01 10.71
CA LYS A 653 -14.11 -26.22 10.81
C LYS A 653 -15.58 -25.98 10.48
N VAL A 654 -16.21 -24.94 11.04
CA VAL A 654 -17.66 -24.69 10.86
C VAL A 654 -18.00 -24.36 9.41
N ILE A 655 -17.20 -23.49 8.77
CA ILE A 655 -17.36 -23.12 7.36
C ILE A 655 -17.10 -24.35 6.47
N HIS A 656 -16.03 -25.09 6.76
CA HIS A 656 -15.67 -26.29 6.01
C HIS A 656 -16.75 -27.37 6.08
N ASP A 657 -17.24 -27.67 7.27
CA ASP A 657 -18.31 -28.67 7.51
C ASP A 657 -19.61 -28.24 6.83
N PHE A 658 -19.97 -26.94 6.88
CA PHE A 658 -21.12 -26.40 6.17
C PHE A 658 -20.99 -26.61 4.65
N LEU A 659 -19.91 -26.13 4.03
CA LEU A 659 -19.73 -26.22 2.58
C LEU A 659 -19.67 -27.67 2.08
N ASN A 660 -19.04 -28.58 2.83
CA ASN A 660 -19.01 -30.00 2.50
C ASN A 660 -20.37 -30.67 2.66
N ALA A 661 -21.10 -30.39 3.74
CA ALA A 661 -22.43 -30.95 3.97
C ALA A 661 -23.39 -30.59 2.83
N LEU A 662 -23.41 -29.32 2.42
CA LEU A 662 -24.17 -28.85 1.26
C LEU A 662 -23.74 -29.58 -0.01
N SER A 663 -22.44 -29.59 -0.30
CA SER A 663 -21.88 -30.16 -1.53
C SER A 663 -22.18 -31.66 -1.67
N GLU A 664 -22.02 -32.42 -0.60
CA GLU A 664 -22.32 -33.85 -0.57
C GLU A 664 -23.82 -34.12 -0.76
N GLU A 665 -24.71 -33.35 -0.12
CA GLU A 665 -26.17 -33.54 -0.27
C GLU A 665 -26.64 -33.30 -1.71
N ILE A 666 -26.19 -32.21 -2.34
CA ILE A 666 -26.59 -31.90 -3.71
C ILE A 666 -25.94 -32.85 -4.73
N VAL A 667 -24.74 -33.35 -4.45
CA VAL A 667 -24.07 -34.33 -5.34
C VAL A 667 -24.73 -35.70 -5.23
N GLU A 668 -25.08 -36.15 -4.03
CA GLU A 668 -25.66 -37.49 -3.84
C GLU A 668 -27.12 -37.58 -4.26
N LYS A 669 -27.90 -36.50 -4.08
CA LYS A 669 -29.37 -36.54 -4.25
C LYS A 669 -29.88 -35.86 -5.52
N PHE A 670 -29.06 -35.10 -6.23
CA PHE A 670 -29.46 -34.46 -7.49
C PHE A 670 -28.71 -35.09 -8.67
N ASP A 671 -29.40 -35.32 -9.78
CA ASP A 671 -28.83 -35.85 -11.00
C ASP A 671 -28.32 -34.71 -11.89
N TRP A 672 -26.99 -34.51 -11.90
CA TRP A 672 -26.32 -33.44 -12.63
C TRP A 672 -26.08 -33.73 -14.12
N ARG A 673 -26.65 -34.81 -14.68
CA ARG A 673 -26.55 -35.10 -16.12
C ARG A 673 -27.49 -34.23 -16.94
N THR A 674 -27.00 -33.70 -18.06
CA THR A 674 -27.83 -32.96 -19.02
C THR A 674 -28.85 -33.90 -19.71
N PRO A 675 -29.91 -33.37 -20.34
CA PRO A 675 -30.85 -34.21 -21.09
C PRO A 675 -30.18 -35.08 -22.16
N SER A 676 -29.09 -34.58 -22.75
CA SER A 676 -28.32 -35.29 -23.78
C SER A 676 -27.62 -36.56 -23.25
N ALA A 677 -27.62 -36.78 -21.94
CA ALA A 677 -27.03 -37.95 -21.31
C ALA A 677 -27.90 -39.21 -21.38
N PHE A 678 -29.16 -39.08 -21.80
CA PHE A 678 -30.20 -40.12 -21.74
C PHE A 678 -30.76 -40.42 -23.13
N ASP A 679 -30.98 -41.70 -23.43
CA ASP A 679 -31.53 -42.14 -24.71
C ASP A 679 -33.04 -41.94 -24.77
N SER A 680 -33.52 -41.31 -25.84
CA SER A 680 -34.96 -41.14 -26.11
C SER A 680 -35.68 -42.41 -26.53
N GLN A 681 -34.94 -43.44 -26.94
CA GLN A 681 -35.53 -44.71 -27.40
C GLN A 681 -35.84 -45.67 -26.24
N ILE A 682 -35.26 -45.45 -25.06
CA ILE A 682 -35.45 -46.29 -23.88
C ILE A 682 -36.47 -45.60 -22.95
N PRO A 683 -37.67 -46.16 -22.69
CA PRO A 683 -38.74 -45.46 -21.96
C PRO A 683 -38.34 -44.90 -20.58
N GLU A 684 -37.53 -45.64 -19.82
CA GLU A 684 -37.06 -45.19 -18.50
C GLU A 684 -36.05 -44.03 -18.60
N GLU A 685 -35.17 -44.04 -19.60
CA GLU A 685 -34.22 -42.95 -19.87
C GLU A 685 -34.92 -41.76 -20.52
N ASP A 686 -35.92 -41.98 -21.37
CA ASP A 686 -36.75 -40.93 -21.96
C ASP A 686 -37.46 -40.13 -20.86
N ARG A 687 -37.99 -40.82 -19.84
CA ARG A 687 -38.56 -40.16 -18.65
C ARG A 687 -37.51 -39.33 -17.90
N LYS A 688 -36.29 -39.85 -17.69
CA LYS A 688 -35.19 -39.09 -17.08
C LYS A 688 -34.82 -37.87 -17.94
N ARG A 689 -34.74 -38.01 -19.26
CA ARG A 689 -34.50 -36.90 -20.21
C ARG A 689 -35.59 -35.84 -20.10
N GLN A 690 -36.86 -36.24 -20.10
CA GLN A 690 -38.00 -35.32 -19.97
C GLN A 690 -37.93 -34.54 -18.66
N ASN A 691 -37.59 -35.21 -17.55
CA ASN A 691 -37.34 -34.54 -16.27
C ASN A 691 -36.19 -33.54 -16.37
N GLN A 692 -35.08 -33.87 -17.05
CA GLN A 692 -33.96 -32.93 -17.19
C GLN A 692 -34.29 -31.76 -18.13
N ASN A 693 -35.19 -31.95 -19.12
CA ASN A 693 -35.60 -30.89 -20.05
C ASN A 693 -36.31 -29.73 -19.35
N GLN A 694 -36.89 -29.94 -18.16
CA GLN A 694 -37.51 -28.87 -17.37
C GLN A 694 -36.51 -27.78 -16.97
N PHE A 695 -35.21 -28.10 -16.96
CA PHE A 695 -34.15 -27.16 -16.62
C PHE A 695 -33.68 -26.33 -17.82
N ARG A 696 -34.22 -26.57 -19.03
CA ARG A 696 -33.86 -25.79 -20.21
C ARG A 696 -34.46 -24.39 -20.21
N GLY A 697 -33.67 -23.43 -20.71
CA GLY A 697 -34.10 -22.05 -20.88
C GLY A 697 -34.09 -21.25 -19.59
N SER A 698 -34.58 -20.01 -19.65
CA SER A 698 -34.49 -19.04 -18.55
C SER A 698 -35.29 -19.43 -17.30
N GLY A 699 -36.38 -20.18 -17.45
CA GLY A 699 -37.18 -20.71 -16.33
C GLY A 699 -36.47 -21.84 -15.57
N GLY A 700 -35.56 -22.55 -16.22
CA GLY A 700 -34.91 -23.73 -15.67
C GLY A 700 -33.99 -23.45 -14.48
N TYR A 701 -33.35 -22.28 -14.43
CA TYR A 701 -32.52 -21.89 -13.28
C TYR A 701 -33.34 -21.83 -11.98
N ARG A 702 -34.59 -21.33 -12.07
CA ARG A 702 -35.49 -21.22 -10.92
C ARG A 702 -35.94 -22.61 -10.48
N GLU A 703 -36.34 -23.45 -11.42
CA GLU A 703 -36.79 -24.81 -11.12
C GLU A 703 -35.67 -25.64 -10.47
N MET A 704 -34.45 -25.61 -11.02
CA MET A 704 -33.31 -26.31 -10.45
C MET A 704 -32.99 -25.80 -9.03
N ARG A 705 -32.97 -24.48 -8.80
CA ARG A 705 -32.77 -23.90 -7.46
C ARG A 705 -33.83 -24.38 -6.47
N MET A 706 -35.11 -24.42 -6.86
CA MET A 706 -36.20 -24.92 -6.00
C MET A 706 -36.02 -26.40 -5.64
N GLN A 707 -35.67 -27.25 -6.61
CA GLN A 707 -35.44 -28.68 -6.35
C GLN A 707 -34.24 -28.91 -5.43
N LEU A 708 -33.14 -28.17 -5.63
CA LEU A 708 -31.97 -28.23 -4.74
C LEU A 708 -32.33 -27.80 -3.31
N LEU A 709 -33.12 -26.73 -3.14
CA LEU A 709 -33.60 -26.32 -1.81
C LEU A 709 -34.52 -27.37 -1.17
N ARG A 710 -35.37 -28.04 -1.94
CA ARG A 710 -36.20 -29.15 -1.44
C ARG A 710 -35.36 -30.32 -0.94
N ILE A 711 -34.33 -30.70 -1.70
CA ILE A 711 -33.36 -31.73 -1.29
C ILE A 711 -32.72 -31.35 0.05
N LEU A 712 -32.24 -30.12 0.18
CA LEU A 712 -31.59 -29.65 1.41
C LEU A 712 -32.55 -29.52 2.60
N SER A 713 -33.81 -29.13 2.38
CA SER A 713 -34.83 -29.06 3.43
C SER A 713 -35.16 -30.43 4.05
N GLN A 714 -34.76 -31.52 3.40
CA GLN A 714 -34.92 -32.90 3.88
C GLN A 714 -33.60 -33.50 4.39
N SER A 715 -32.51 -32.73 4.43
CA SER A 715 -31.22 -33.21 4.93
C SER A 715 -31.27 -33.42 6.44
N THR A 716 -30.67 -34.51 6.90
CA THR A 716 -30.48 -34.81 8.33
C THR A 716 -29.10 -34.37 8.84
N LYS A 717 -28.27 -33.73 8.00
CA LYS A 717 -26.92 -33.30 8.37
C LYS A 717 -26.97 -32.16 9.38
N GLN A 718 -26.16 -32.31 10.42
CA GLN A 718 -25.96 -31.31 11.46
C GLN A 718 -24.60 -30.65 11.29
N ILE A 719 -24.57 -29.34 11.52
CA ILE A 719 -23.35 -28.54 11.47
C ILE A 719 -23.08 -28.07 12.89
N HIS A 720 -21.90 -28.43 13.39
CA HIS A 720 -21.50 -28.19 14.78
C HIS A 720 -20.54 -27.00 14.83
N SER A 721 -20.95 -25.95 15.54
CA SER A 721 -20.07 -24.89 16.00
C SER A 721 -19.70 -25.10 17.48
N ASN A 722 -18.77 -24.31 18.01
CA ASN A 722 -18.39 -24.38 19.42
C ASN A 722 -19.53 -23.95 20.38
N GLU A 723 -20.55 -23.22 19.88
CA GLU A 723 -21.59 -22.57 20.69
C GLU A 723 -23.01 -23.04 20.35
N ASP A 724 -23.24 -23.59 19.14
CA ASP A 724 -24.56 -23.92 18.59
C ASP A 724 -24.48 -25.09 17.58
N VAL A 725 -25.58 -25.83 17.41
CA VAL A 725 -25.74 -26.88 16.40
C VAL A 725 -26.95 -26.55 15.53
N ARG A 726 -26.74 -26.48 14.21
CA ARG A 726 -27.80 -26.19 13.23
C ARG A 726 -28.03 -27.37 12.31
N GLN A 727 -29.28 -27.67 12.00
CA GLN A 727 -29.58 -28.61 10.92
C GLN A 727 -29.54 -27.90 9.57
N LEU A 728 -28.99 -28.56 8.56
CA LEU A 728 -28.97 -28.01 7.19
C LEU A 728 -30.40 -27.80 6.64
N SER A 729 -31.33 -28.66 7.03
CA SER A 729 -32.76 -28.55 6.73
C SER A 729 -33.37 -27.24 7.22
N GLU A 730 -33.07 -26.82 8.45
CA GLU A 730 -33.57 -25.58 9.04
C GLU A 730 -33.09 -24.34 8.27
N ILE A 731 -31.81 -24.31 7.88
CA ILE A 731 -31.24 -23.20 7.08
C ILE A 731 -31.93 -23.15 5.71
N ALA A 732 -32.13 -24.30 5.07
CA ALA A 732 -32.80 -24.39 3.77
C ALA A 732 -34.29 -23.99 3.85
N MET A 733 -35.01 -24.39 4.89
CA MET A 733 -36.40 -23.99 5.13
C MET A 733 -36.52 -22.47 5.35
N ASN A 734 -35.56 -21.85 6.03
CA ASN A 734 -35.53 -20.40 6.20
C ASN A 734 -35.31 -19.68 4.85
N VAL A 735 -34.42 -20.20 3.99
CA VAL A 735 -34.29 -19.69 2.61
C VAL A 735 -35.60 -19.83 1.82
N GLN A 736 -36.27 -20.98 1.88
CA GLN A 736 -37.56 -21.21 1.23
C GLN A 736 -38.62 -20.21 1.71
N SER A 737 -38.72 -20.01 3.02
CA SER A 737 -39.63 -19.03 3.63
C SER A 737 -39.37 -17.61 3.12
N LYS A 738 -38.10 -17.18 3.07
CA LYS A 738 -37.71 -15.87 2.51
C LYS A 738 -38.01 -15.75 1.01
N LEU A 739 -37.98 -16.84 0.26
CA LEU A 739 -38.35 -16.84 -1.16
C LEU A 739 -39.87 -16.95 -1.40
N GLY A 740 -40.66 -17.23 -0.36
CA GLY A 740 -42.10 -17.48 -0.48
C GLY A 740 -42.42 -18.78 -1.21
N LEU A 741 -41.60 -19.81 -0.98
CA LEU A 741 -41.69 -21.14 -1.60
C LEU A 741 -42.34 -22.18 -0.70
#